data_AF-A0A835NG29-F1
#
_entry.id   AF-A0A835NG29-F1
#
_cell.length_a   1.000
_cell.length_b   1.000
_cell.length_c   1.000
_cell.angle_alpha   90.00
_cell.angle_beta   90.00
_cell.angle_gamma   90.00
#
_symmetry.space_group_name_H-M   'P 1'
#
loop_
_entity.id
_entity.type
_entity.pdbx_description
1 polymer ?
#
loop_
_entity_poly.entity_id
_entity_poly.type
_entity_poly.pdbx_seq_one_letter_code
_entity_poly.pdbx_strand_id
1 'polypeptide(L)'
;MDPNPERFPYRVTQYTPYQPEVSQGRLESLLNYQTMVCDITGMDVANASLLDEGTAAAEAMQLCHRHKKRRKFYVDARCHPQTIAVVQTRANYTGVITELKLPHEMDFSGKDVSGVLFQYPDTEGKIEDFSELVERAHQNGVKDASGKEVYRLALQTREQHIRRDKATSNICTAQELIAEGMGEETKGILSTPFKRTSKFLTHQVFNSYHSETNIVRYMKRLENKDISLVHSMIPLGSCTMKLNSSAELTPITWREFANIHPFVPLDQAQGYQQLFKDLEKDLCEITGYDKISFQPNSGAQGEYAGLAAIKAYLNAKGERHRTVCLIPKSAHGTNPASAQMAGMKIQPIEVDKNGSIDISHLKAMYIGCRKKHLAPYLPTHPVIKTQLDKDACPLGTVSAAPWGSSAILPISWVYIKTMGAKGYVAHEFILDTRPFKKTANIEAVDLAKRLQDYGFHAPTMSWPVAGTLMIEPTESEDKAELDRFCDAMISIRQEIAEIEEGRMDPQINPLKSLGGVRKGLSTSSSFAVTRKELVQECLQDLVGSHGVALPQVIAAGRAELNEKIRSTLKCMVRRKDGNAKYVVYVPDENSLRETHSFRGNALQQQQQQQQQQQQQQQQQQQQQQQQQLMHIFPKDGALLSFEAVQPLLSEDVGNSTGIDFSILICHRCSDTHFISFEAEISLPCITQFR
;
A
#
# COMPACT_ATOMS: atom_id res chain seq x y z
N MET A 1 5.78 -17.84 -15.58
CA MET A 1 4.59 -16.98 -15.70
C MET A 1 5.06 -15.58 -15.99
N ASP A 2 4.42 -14.90 -16.93
CA ASP A 2 4.66 -13.48 -17.22
C ASP A 2 4.24 -12.64 -15.98
N PRO A 3 5.16 -11.91 -15.34
CA PRO A 3 4.88 -11.13 -14.13
C PRO A 3 4.10 -9.84 -14.42
N ASN A 4 3.69 -9.58 -15.68
CA ASN A 4 3.08 -8.32 -16.07
C ASN A 4 1.79 -7.97 -15.26
N PRO A 5 1.82 -6.91 -14.42
CA PRO A 5 0.67 -6.46 -13.65
C PRO A 5 -0.49 -5.97 -14.52
N GLU A 6 -0.24 -5.56 -15.77
CA GLU A 6 -1.28 -5.19 -16.74
C GLU A 6 -2.28 -6.32 -16.98
N ARG A 7 -1.83 -7.59 -16.92
CA ARG A 7 -2.71 -8.74 -17.14
C ARG A 7 -3.56 -9.09 -15.92
N PHE A 8 -3.25 -8.52 -14.76
CA PHE A 8 -3.89 -8.87 -13.48
C PHE A 8 -4.15 -7.64 -12.58
N PRO A 9 -4.84 -6.58 -13.06
CA PRO A 9 -5.10 -5.36 -12.28
C PRO A 9 -5.85 -5.63 -10.97
N TYR A 10 -6.66 -6.69 -10.94
CA TYR A 10 -7.38 -7.17 -9.76
C TYR A 10 -6.49 -7.66 -8.61
N ARG A 11 -5.16 -7.75 -8.77
CA ARG A 11 -4.21 -8.13 -7.71
C ARG A 11 -3.55 -6.93 -7.05
N VAL A 12 -3.58 -5.78 -7.71
CA VAL A 12 -2.77 -4.61 -7.37
C VAL A 12 -3.61 -3.34 -7.13
N THR A 13 -4.93 -3.44 -7.25
CA THR A 13 -5.86 -2.30 -7.11
C THR A 13 -6.66 -2.32 -5.81
N GLN A 14 -6.73 -3.45 -5.12
CA GLN A 14 -7.23 -3.54 -3.75
C GLN A 14 -6.19 -3.06 -2.74
N TYR A 15 -6.64 -2.71 -1.54
CA TYR A 15 -5.77 -2.27 -0.45
C TYR A 15 -5.76 -3.27 0.72
N THR A 16 -5.26 -2.84 1.89
CA THR A 16 -5.22 -3.64 3.12
C THR A 16 -6.57 -4.35 3.38
N PRO A 17 -6.57 -5.65 3.76
CA PRO A 17 -7.79 -6.44 3.95
C PRO A 17 -8.59 -6.07 5.21
N TYR A 18 -8.98 -4.80 5.35
CA TYR A 18 -9.81 -4.30 6.46
C TYR A 18 -11.20 -4.95 6.50
N GLN A 19 -11.74 -5.30 5.33
CA GLN A 19 -13.03 -6.00 5.18
C GLN A 19 -12.78 -7.47 4.81
N PRO A 20 -12.61 -8.38 5.80
CA PRO A 20 -12.12 -9.73 5.56
C PRO A 20 -13.05 -10.60 4.70
N GLU A 21 -14.36 -10.37 4.76
CA GLU A 21 -15.38 -11.18 4.05
C GLU A 21 -15.27 -11.06 2.53
N VAL A 22 -14.80 -9.89 2.06
CA VAL A 22 -14.56 -9.57 0.64
C VAL A 22 -13.06 -9.50 0.32
N SER A 23 -12.23 -10.20 1.12
CA SER A 23 -10.76 -10.16 1.04
C SER A 23 -10.10 -11.52 1.34
N GLN A 24 -10.87 -12.62 1.28
CA GLN A 24 -10.39 -13.95 1.69
C GLN A 24 -9.29 -14.51 0.78
N GLY A 25 -9.21 -14.08 -0.48
CA GLY A 25 -8.19 -14.47 -1.44
C GLY A 25 -6.80 -14.06 -1.00
N ARG A 26 -6.57 -12.75 -0.82
CA ARG A 26 -5.26 -12.25 -0.35
C ARG A 26 -4.94 -12.67 1.07
N LEU A 27 -5.93 -12.76 1.97
CA LEU A 27 -5.72 -13.30 3.32
C LEU A 27 -5.21 -14.76 3.30
N GLU A 28 -5.77 -15.62 2.44
CA GLU A 28 -5.27 -16.99 2.24
C GLU A 28 -3.83 -16.98 1.69
N SER A 29 -3.53 -16.10 0.72
CA SER A 29 -2.19 -15.96 0.16
C SER A 29 -1.15 -15.50 1.19
N LEU A 30 -1.49 -14.52 2.03
CA LEU A 30 -0.63 -14.05 3.12
C LEU A 30 -0.41 -15.13 4.18
N LEU A 31 -1.43 -15.93 4.48
CA LEU A 31 -1.29 -17.08 5.38
C LEU A 31 -0.37 -18.15 4.79
N ASN A 32 -0.41 -18.38 3.47
CA ASN A 32 0.56 -19.25 2.81
C ASN A 32 1.98 -18.71 2.92
N TYR A 33 2.17 -17.39 2.75
CA TYR A 33 3.48 -16.75 2.95
C TYR A 33 3.98 -16.95 4.39
N GLN A 34 3.14 -16.71 5.40
CA GLN A 34 3.48 -16.93 6.80
C GLN A 34 3.87 -18.39 7.06
N THR A 35 3.09 -19.33 6.54
CA THR A 35 3.35 -20.78 6.67
C THR A 35 4.69 -21.15 6.02
N MET A 36 4.96 -20.61 4.82
CA MET A 36 6.22 -20.82 4.11
C MET A 36 7.40 -20.28 4.91
N VAL A 37 7.30 -19.05 5.44
CA VAL A 37 8.35 -18.45 6.28
C VAL A 37 8.60 -19.29 7.52
N CYS A 38 7.55 -19.67 8.27
CA CYS A 38 7.67 -20.53 9.46
C CYS A 38 8.36 -21.86 9.13
N ASP A 39 7.89 -22.58 8.11
CA ASP A 39 8.44 -23.88 7.71
C ASP A 39 9.92 -23.77 7.29
N ILE A 40 10.27 -22.76 6.49
CA ILE A 40 11.64 -22.60 5.99
C ILE A 40 12.59 -22.15 7.10
N THR A 41 12.18 -21.22 7.95
CA THR A 41 13.03 -20.68 9.01
C THR A 41 13.11 -21.59 10.24
N GLY A 42 12.13 -22.49 10.42
CA GLY A 42 11.98 -23.33 11.60
C GLY A 42 11.36 -22.59 12.79
N MET A 43 10.54 -21.58 12.52
CA MET A 43 9.98 -20.66 13.51
C MET A 43 8.48 -20.84 13.74
N ASP A 44 8.01 -20.43 14.92
CA ASP A 44 6.62 -20.64 15.33
C ASP A 44 5.62 -19.74 14.57
N VAL A 45 5.96 -18.48 14.34
CA VAL A 45 5.05 -17.46 13.78
C VAL A 45 5.81 -16.53 12.84
N ALA A 46 5.15 -16.00 11.81
CA ALA A 46 5.65 -14.92 10.96
C ALA A 46 4.56 -13.86 10.76
N ASN A 47 4.91 -12.60 10.51
CA ASN A 47 3.96 -11.60 10.03
C ASN A 47 3.73 -11.73 8.51
N ALA A 48 2.81 -10.90 8.02
CA ALA A 48 2.47 -10.75 6.61
C ALA A 48 3.41 -9.78 5.86
N SER A 49 4.74 -9.81 6.15
CA SER A 49 5.84 -8.99 5.59
C SER A 49 6.31 -7.77 6.40
N LEU A 50 7.47 -7.23 5.99
CA LEU A 50 8.04 -5.92 6.34
C LEU A 50 8.59 -5.24 5.08
N LEU A 51 9.20 -4.05 5.22
CA LEU A 51 9.59 -3.22 4.08
C LEU A 51 10.83 -3.74 3.33
N ASP A 52 11.90 -4.08 4.04
CA ASP A 52 13.15 -4.63 3.50
C ASP A 52 13.97 -5.33 4.61
N GLU A 53 15.10 -5.95 4.25
CA GLU A 53 15.96 -6.68 5.19
C GLU A 53 16.51 -5.78 6.31
N GLY A 54 17.03 -4.61 5.96
CA GLY A 54 17.65 -3.69 6.92
C GLY A 54 16.66 -3.15 7.96
N THR A 55 15.45 -2.79 7.50
CA THR A 55 14.35 -2.37 8.38
C THR A 55 13.82 -3.52 9.23
N ALA A 56 13.73 -4.74 8.70
CA ALA A 56 13.39 -5.93 9.49
C ALA A 56 14.42 -6.21 10.59
N ALA A 57 15.71 -6.10 10.29
CA ALA A 57 16.78 -6.22 11.28
C ALA A 57 16.69 -5.12 12.36
N ALA A 58 16.38 -3.88 11.97
CA ALA A 58 16.18 -2.77 12.90
C ALA A 58 14.95 -2.99 13.80
N GLU A 59 13.86 -3.55 13.26
CA GLU A 59 12.68 -3.94 14.04
C GLU A 59 13.00 -5.06 15.04
N ALA A 60 13.83 -6.03 14.68
CA ALA A 60 14.29 -7.06 15.60
C ALA A 60 15.10 -6.48 16.76
N MET A 61 16.02 -5.55 16.49
CA MET A 61 16.73 -4.82 17.54
C MET A 61 15.76 -4.08 18.46
N GLN A 62 14.78 -3.36 17.90
CA GLN A 62 13.79 -2.66 18.72
C GLN A 62 12.92 -3.62 19.53
N LEU A 63 12.60 -4.81 19.01
CA LEU A 63 11.88 -5.85 19.74
C LEU A 63 12.71 -6.34 20.94
N CYS A 64 14.00 -6.65 20.74
CA CYS A 64 14.93 -7.00 21.81
C CYS A 64 15.01 -5.90 22.88
N HIS A 65 15.14 -4.64 22.46
CA HIS A 65 15.17 -3.50 23.37
C HIS A 65 13.84 -3.33 24.12
N ARG A 66 12.69 -3.44 23.45
CA ARG A 66 11.37 -3.36 24.09
C ARG A 66 11.20 -4.45 25.14
N HIS A 67 11.68 -5.65 24.84
CA HIS A 67 11.56 -6.82 25.69
C HIS A 67 12.44 -6.75 26.93
N LYS A 68 13.73 -6.38 26.77
CA LYS A 68 14.70 -6.38 27.88
C LYS A 68 14.99 -5.03 28.50
N LYS A 69 14.67 -3.93 27.83
CA LYS A 69 15.01 -2.54 28.18
C LYS A 69 16.52 -2.25 28.32
N ARG A 70 17.37 -3.24 28.04
CA ARG A 70 18.83 -3.14 27.93
C ARG A 70 19.21 -2.24 26.75
N ARG A 71 20.28 -1.46 26.88
CA ARG A 71 20.66 -0.43 25.91
C ARG A 71 21.78 -0.83 24.95
N LYS A 72 22.43 -1.97 25.14
CA LYS A 72 23.50 -2.45 24.25
C LYS A 72 22.97 -3.51 23.28
N PHE A 73 23.43 -3.50 22.03
CA PHE A 73 23.05 -4.48 21.01
C PHE A 73 24.26 -4.82 20.14
N TYR A 74 24.59 -6.11 20.01
CA TYR A 74 25.70 -6.52 19.16
C TYR A 74 25.26 -6.73 17.73
N VAL A 75 26.10 -6.35 16.78
CA VAL A 75 25.91 -6.60 15.35
C VAL A 75 27.18 -7.26 14.83
N ASP A 76 27.05 -8.42 14.19
CA ASP A 76 28.16 -9.06 13.49
C ASP A 76 28.62 -8.16 12.34
N ALA A 77 29.92 -7.85 12.29
CA ALA A 77 30.50 -7.01 11.25
C ALA A 77 30.35 -7.62 9.84
N ARG A 78 30.03 -8.91 9.75
CA ARG A 78 29.80 -9.65 8.50
C ARG A 78 28.33 -9.67 8.06
N CYS A 79 27.45 -8.95 8.73
CA CYS A 79 26.15 -8.60 8.16
C CYS A 79 26.34 -7.70 6.93
N HIS A 80 25.35 -7.68 6.05
CA HIS A 80 25.37 -6.77 4.91
C HIS A 80 25.53 -5.30 5.35
N PRO A 81 26.34 -4.49 4.65
CA PRO A 81 26.67 -3.13 5.07
C PRO A 81 25.43 -2.21 5.15
N GLN A 82 24.48 -2.37 4.24
CA GLN A 82 23.20 -1.65 4.28
C GLN A 82 22.34 -2.05 5.49
N THR A 83 22.35 -3.33 5.87
CA THR A 83 21.63 -3.84 7.05
C THR A 83 22.22 -3.24 8.32
N ILE A 84 23.56 -3.23 8.43
CA ILE A 84 24.27 -2.58 9.55
C ILE A 84 23.90 -1.09 9.64
N ALA A 85 23.96 -0.36 8.52
CA ALA A 85 23.71 1.08 8.50
C ALA A 85 22.27 1.44 8.93
N VAL A 86 21.26 0.67 8.50
CA VAL A 86 19.86 0.88 8.91
C VAL A 86 19.68 0.59 10.40
N VAL A 87 20.27 -0.50 10.91
CA VAL A 87 20.23 -0.85 12.34
C VAL A 87 20.90 0.23 13.20
N GLN A 88 22.10 0.67 12.83
CA GLN A 88 22.82 1.74 13.52
C GLN A 88 22.05 3.07 13.50
N THR A 89 21.46 3.44 12.36
CA THR A 89 20.64 4.64 12.25
C THR A 89 19.45 4.57 13.20
N ARG A 90 18.74 3.43 13.24
CA ARG A 90 17.61 3.24 14.15
C ARG A 90 18.05 3.25 15.62
N ALA A 91 19.22 2.67 15.92
CA ALA A 91 19.77 2.62 17.27
C ALA A 91 20.11 4.03 17.79
N ASN A 92 20.75 4.85 16.95
CA ASN A 92 21.17 6.21 17.27
C ASN A 92 19.98 7.08 17.74
N TYR A 93 18.85 7.02 17.03
CA TYR A 93 17.69 7.84 17.38
C TYR A 93 16.87 7.28 18.53
N THR A 94 16.90 5.96 18.77
CA THR A 94 16.22 5.31 19.89
C THR A 94 17.04 5.26 21.18
N GLY A 95 18.31 5.63 21.15
CA GLY A 95 19.20 5.61 22.31
C GLY A 95 19.72 4.21 22.66
N VAL A 96 19.74 3.29 21.69
CA VAL A 96 20.40 1.98 21.80
C VAL A 96 21.83 2.12 21.27
N ILE A 97 22.79 1.58 22.00
CA ILE A 97 24.21 1.53 21.63
C ILE A 97 24.45 0.24 20.84
N THR A 98 24.92 0.39 19.60
CA THR A 98 25.32 -0.74 18.76
C THR A 98 26.84 -0.91 18.80
N GLU A 99 27.30 -2.16 18.95
CA GLU A 99 28.72 -2.50 18.87
C GLU A 99 28.92 -3.54 17.76
N LEU A 100 29.76 -3.18 16.78
CA LEU A 100 30.18 -4.10 15.72
C LEU A 100 31.27 -5.01 16.25
N LYS A 101 31.00 -6.31 16.31
CA LYS A 101 31.92 -7.32 16.86
C LYS A 101 31.75 -8.65 16.15
N LEU A 102 32.83 -9.38 15.96
CA LEU A 102 32.75 -10.79 15.55
C LEU A 102 32.26 -11.66 16.71
N PRO A 103 31.68 -12.84 16.47
CA PRO A 103 31.11 -13.68 17.52
C PRO A 103 32.06 -13.99 18.68
N HIS A 104 33.36 -14.15 18.42
CA HIS A 104 34.36 -14.44 19.45
C HIS A 104 34.71 -13.22 20.32
N GLU A 105 34.43 -12.00 19.86
CA GLU A 105 34.68 -10.74 20.58
C GLU A 105 33.46 -10.29 21.43
N MET A 106 32.31 -10.92 21.21
CA MET A 106 31.07 -10.58 21.91
C MET A 106 31.09 -11.12 23.35
N ASP A 107 31.10 -10.21 24.30
CA ASP A 107 30.97 -10.51 25.73
C ASP A 107 29.54 -10.21 26.21
N PHE A 108 28.85 -11.24 26.68
CA PHE A 108 27.50 -11.16 27.23
C PHE A 108 27.47 -11.20 28.77
N SER A 109 28.60 -11.46 29.43
CA SER A 109 28.69 -11.69 30.88
C SER A 109 28.20 -10.50 31.72
N GLY A 110 28.30 -9.28 31.18
CA GLY A 110 27.81 -8.04 31.78
C GLY A 110 26.28 -7.95 31.92
N LYS A 111 25.51 -8.84 31.27
CA LYS A 111 24.02 -8.85 31.33
C LYS A 111 23.37 -7.50 30.97
N ASP A 112 24.03 -6.71 30.14
CA ASP A 112 23.64 -5.38 29.67
C ASP A 112 23.27 -5.36 28.16
N VAL A 113 23.48 -6.47 27.47
CA VAL A 113 23.17 -6.68 26.05
C VAL A 113 21.72 -7.12 25.85
N SER A 114 20.97 -6.39 25.02
CA SER A 114 19.57 -6.64 24.68
C SER A 114 19.38 -7.75 23.65
N GLY A 115 20.32 -7.91 22.72
CA GLY A 115 20.29 -8.89 21.64
C GLY A 115 21.56 -8.85 20.79
N VAL A 116 21.65 -9.78 19.86
CA VAL A 116 22.73 -9.90 18.87
C VAL A 116 22.11 -10.14 17.49
N LEU A 117 22.64 -9.48 16.47
CA LEU A 117 22.33 -9.72 15.06
C LEU A 117 23.55 -10.35 14.38
N PHE A 118 23.34 -11.46 13.68
CA PHE A 118 24.32 -12.11 12.80
C PHE A 118 23.63 -12.61 11.53
N GLN A 119 24.39 -12.81 10.46
CA GLN A 119 23.85 -13.22 9.16
C GLN A 119 24.29 -14.63 8.79
N TYR A 120 23.42 -15.40 8.14
CA TYR A 120 23.66 -16.80 7.75
C TYR A 120 22.98 -17.13 6.41
N PRO A 121 23.74 -17.41 5.33
CA PRO A 121 25.19 -17.19 5.19
C PRO A 121 25.56 -15.71 5.38
N ASP A 122 26.79 -15.43 5.80
CA ASP A 122 27.23 -14.05 6.00
C ASP A 122 27.44 -13.29 4.67
N THR A 123 27.77 -12.00 4.73
CA THR A 123 27.93 -11.16 3.54
C THR A 123 29.05 -11.62 2.60
N GLU A 124 29.97 -12.46 3.07
CA GLU A 124 31.07 -13.05 2.30
C GLU A 124 30.69 -14.43 1.73
N GLY A 125 29.47 -14.92 2.06
CA GLY A 125 28.95 -16.22 1.64
C GLY A 125 29.36 -17.37 2.55
N LYS A 126 29.97 -17.10 3.71
CA LYS A 126 30.41 -18.15 4.64
C LYS A 126 29.24 -18.73 5.42
N ILE A 127 29.28 -20.05 5.59
CA ILE A 127 28.37 -20.81 6.44
C ILE A 127 29.10 -21.12 7.74
N GLU A 128 28.53 -20.71 8.86
CA GLU A 128 29.12 -20.84 10.19
C GLU A 128 28.10 -21.41 11.18
N ASP A 129 28.56 -22.21 12.14
CA ASP A 129 27.73 -22.71 13.23
C ASP A 129 27.65 -21.66 14.34
N PHE A 130 26.45 -21.12 14.56
CA PHE A 130 26.19 -20.10 15.58
C PHE A 130 25.65 -20.70 16.90
N SER A 131 25.59 -22.02 17.06
CA SER A 131 25.01 -22.68 18.25
C SER A 131 25.65 -22.19 19.55
N GLU A 132 26.99 -22.11 19.61
CA GLU A 132 27.71 -21.62 20.79
C GLU A 132 27.47 -20.13 21.05
N LEU A 133 27.40 -19.30 20.00
CA LEU A 133 27.09 -17.87 20.16
C LEU A 133 25.69 -17.68 20.76
N VAL A 134 24.71 -18.40 20.22
CA VAL A 134 23.31 -18.35 20.67
C VAL A 134 23.21 -18.83 22.11
N GLU A 135 23.88 -19.92 22.48
CA GLU A 135 23.90 -20.42 23.85
C GLU A 135 24.51 -19.41 24.83
N ARG A 136 25.68 -18.82 24.50
CA ARG A 136 26.32 -17.78 25.33
C ARG A 136 25.42 -16.56 25.54
N ALA A 137 24.70 -16.12 24.49
CA ALA A 137 23.72 -15.04 24.62
C ALA A 137 22.56 -15.44 25.56
N HIS A 138 22.01 -16.64 25.41
CA HIS A 138 20.89 -17.14 26.21
C HIS A 138 21.23 -17.29 27.70
N GLN A 139 22.39 -17.86 28.02
CA GLN A 139 22.86 -18.05 29.39
C GLN A 139 22.95 -16.71 30.15
N ASN A 140 23.19 -15.60 29.44
CA ASN A 140 23.34 -14.26 30.00
C ASN A 140 22.06 -13.38 29.93
N GLY A 141 20.90 -14.03 29.83
CA GLY A 141 19.60 -13.39 29.97
C GLY A 141 19.10 -12.70 28.71
N VAL A 142 19.72 -12.95 27.55
CA VAL A 142 19.11 -12.70 26.25
C VAL A 142 18.13 -13.85 25.99
N LYS A 143 16.95 -13.81 26.62
CA LYS A 143 15.84 -14.79 26.49
C LYS A 143 14.55 -14.06 26.13
N ASP A 144 13.53 -14.71 25.57
CA ASP A 144 12.23 -14.04 25.35
C ASP A 144 11.43 -13.79 26.66
N ALA A 145 10.16 -13.36 26.58
CA ALA A 145 9.31 -13.06 27.74
C ALA A 145 8.74 -14.30 28.44
N SER A 146 8.80 -15.43 27.77
CA SER A 146 8.35 -16.74 28.22
C SER A 146 9.48 -17.61 28.78
N GLY A 147 10.72 -17.11 28.77
CA GLY A 147 11.90 -17.88 29.17
C GLY A 147 12.39 -18.88 28.12
N LYS A 148 11.87 -18.80 26.89
CA LYS A 148 12.29 -19.60 25.72
C LYS A 148 13.47 -18.96 24.98
N GLU A 149 14.13 -19.79 24.17
CA GLU A 149 15.27 -19.50 23.31
C GLU A 149 14.95 -18.38 22.30
N VAL A 150 15.96 -17.57 21.95
CA VAL A 150 15.80 -16.42 21.05
C VAL A 150 15.54 -16.88 19.63
N TYR A 151 14.44 -16.34 19.11
CA TYR A 151 13.93 -16.50 17.77
C TYR A 151 14.90 -15.98 16.69
N ARG A 152 15.04 -16.76 15.59
CA ARG A 152 15.38 -16.27 14.23
C ARG A 152 14.32 -15.21 13.82
N LEU A 153 14.39 -14.51 12.69
CA LEU A 153 13.46 -13.38 12.43
C LEU A 153 11.97 -13.81 12.30
N ALA A 154 11.20 -13.65 13.37
CA ALA A 154 9.73 -13.63 13.38
C ALA A 154 9.27 -12.30 13.96
N LEU A 155 8.83 -11.39 13.10
CA LEU A 155 8.27 -10.11 13.55
C LEU A 155 6.76 -10.27 13.54
N GLN A 156 6.09 -9.89 14.62
CA GLN A 156 4.64 -9.68 14.65
C GLN A 156 4.39 -8.22 15.01
N THR A 157 3.89 -7.46 14.05
CA THR A 157 3.55 -6.05 14.22
C THR A 157 2.16 -5.93 14.85
N ARG A 158 2.05 -5.36 16.05
CA ARG A 158 0.82 -4.75 16.56
C ARG A 158 0.75 -3.30 16.06
N GLU A 159 -0.35 -2.99 15.38
CA GLU A 159 -0.43 -1.90 14.40
C GLU A 159 -0.70 -0.51 14.99
N GLN A 160 -0.25 0.50 14.24
CA GLN A 160 -0.27 1.92 14.59
C GLN A 160 -1.68 2.52 14.70
N HIS A 161 -2.65 2.02 13.93
CA HIS A 161 -3.99 2.62 13.82
C HIS A 161 -4.80 2.50 15.13
N ILE A 162 -4.44 1.54 15.99
CA ILE A 162 -5.02 1.38 17.35
C ILE A 162 -4.12 2.00 18.42
N ARG A 163 -2.81 1.67 18.42
CA ARG A 163 -1.92 1.94 19.56
C ARG A 163 -1.09 3.22 19.44
N ARG A 164 -1.09 3.89 18.29
CA ARG A 164 -0.37 5.17 18.05
C ARG A 164 1.10 5.08 18.50
N ASP A 165 1.55 5.92 19.42
CA ASP A 165 2.89 5.91 20.02
C ASP A 165 3.25 4.55 20.65
N LYS A 166 2.28 3.87 21.27
CA LYS A 166 2.48 2.56 21.92
C LYS A 166 2.45 1.37 20.95
N ALA A 167 2.44 1.62 19.64
CA ALA A 167 2.53 0.58 18.62
C ALA A 167 3.90 -0.14 18.67
N THR A 168 3.95 -1.33 18.09
CA THR A 168 5.22 -2.09 18.02
C THR A 168 6.14 -1.58 16.92
N SER A 169 5.60 -0.89 15.92
CA SER A 169 6.32 -0.27 14.81
C SER A 169 5.45 0.86 14.24
N ASN A 170 6.04 1.76 13.46
CA ASN A 170 5.30 2.76 12.69
C ASN A 170 4.82 2.22 11.33
N ILE A 171 5.18 0.98 10.95
CA ILE A 171 4.78 0.40 9.66
C ILE A 171 3.25 0.40 9.49
N CYS A 172 2.80 0.71 8.26
CA CYS A 172 1.40 0.71 7.87
C CYS A 172 1.26 -0.07 6.56
N THR A 173 1.69 0.50 5.44
CA THR A 173 1.88 -0.23 4.18
C THR A 173 3.12 -1.13 4.30
N ALA A 174 3.01 -2.38 3.85
CA ALA A 174 4.09 -3.37 3.82
C ALA A 174 4.23 -3.97 2.40
N GLN A 175 4.94 -5.09 2.23
CA GLN A 175 5.20 -5.70 0.93
C GLN A 175 4.43 -7.02 0.78
N GLU A 176 3.26 -7.00 0.14
CA GLU A 176 2.48 -8.24 -0.12
C GLU A 176 3.02 -9.06 -1.32
N LEU A 177 3.94 -8.50 -2.11
CA LEU A 177 4.52 -9.14 -3.28
C LEU A 177 6.02 -8.87 -3.32
N ILE A 178 6.83 -9.93 -3.29
CA ILE A 178 8.13 -10.12 -3.99
C ILE A 178 8.73 -11.44 -3.46
N ALA A 179 8.85 -12.42 -4.35
CA ALA A 179 9.78 -13.53 -4.19
C ALA A 179 10.21 -13.96 -5.60
N GLU A 180 11.45 -13.64 -5.98
CA GLU A 180 12.08 -14.15 -7.19
C GLU A 180 13.07 -15.26 -6.85
N GLY A 181 13.03 -16.33 -7.66
CA GLY A 181 13.90 -17.48 -7.51
C GLY A 181 15.29 -17.21 -8.09
N MET A 182 16.33 -17.65 -7.36
CA MET A 182 17.69 -17.66 -7.87
C MET A 182 17.97 -18.96 -8.65
N GLY A 183 18.72 -18.82 -9.75
CA GLY A 183 19.08 -19.89 -10.67
C GLY A 183 20.04 -20.95 -10.11
N GLU A 184 20.18 -22.02 -10.89
CA GLU A 184 20.86 -23.27 -10.55
C GLU A 184 22.38 -23.17 -10.66
N GLU A 185 23.09 -23.06 -9.53
CA GLU A 185 24.43 -23.68 -9.37
C GLU A 185 24.57 -24.27 -7.96
N THR A 186 24.57 -25.60 -7.86
CA THR A 186 24.70 -26.37 -6.62
C THR A 186 26.15 -26.71 -6.30
N LYS A 187 26.87 -25.81 -5.62
CA LYS A 187 28.05 -26.21 -4.82
C LYS A 187 27.58 -26.63 -3.43
N GLY A 188 27.20 -27.91 -3.31
CA GLY A 188 26.26 -28.37 -2.29
C GLY A 188 26.78 -28.45 -0.84
N ILE A 189 26.07 -27.77 0.06
CA ILE A 189 26.03 -27.97 1.53
C ILE A 189 25.68 -29.43 1.93
N LEU A 190 25.20 -30.24 0.96
CA LEU A 190 24.62 -31.56 1.14
C LEU A 190 25.56 -32.62 1.75
N SER A 191 26.87 -32.40 1.72
CA SER A 191 27.89 -33.27 2.34
C SER A 191 28.44 -32.73 3.67
N THR A 192 27.91 -31.61 4.16
CA THR A 192 28.37 -30.96 5.40
C THR A 192 27.40 -31.23 6.56
N PRO A 193 27.81 -30.98 7.82
CA PRO A 193 26.91 -31.00 8.97
C PRO A 193 25.74 -30.01 8.87
N PHE A 194 25.86 -28.97 8.03
CA PHE A 194 24.82 -27.96 7.81
C PHE A 194 23.70 -28.42 6.87
N LYS A 195 23.74 -29.66 6.37
CA LYS A 195 22.68 -30.24 5.54
C LYS A 195 21.35 -30.23 6.31
N ARG A 196 20.35 -29.57 5.73
CA ARG A 196 18.99 -29.59 6.27
C ARG A 196 18.40 -31.00 6.23
N THR A 197 17.87 -31.47 7.37
CA THR A 197 17.17 -32.76 7.50
C THR A 197 15.68 -32.60 7.82
N SER A 198 15.26 -31.43 8.28
CA SER A 198 13.85 -31.12 8.56
C SER A 198 13.05 -30.97 7.28
N LYS A 199 11.81 -31.48 7.30
CA LYS A 199 10.82 -31.26 6.23
C LYS A 199 10.30 -29.81 6.29
N PHE A 200 9.86 -29.28 5.16
CA PHE A 200 9.25 -27.95 5.01
C PHE A 200 8.24 -27.99 3.87
N LEU A 201 7.28 -27.05 3.86
CA LEU A 201 6.22 -26.94 2.85
C LEU A 201 5.43 -28.24 2.68
N THR A 202 5.14 -28.91 3.80
CA THR A 202 4.42 -30.20 3.80
C THR A 202 2.91 -30.04 3.66
N HIS A 203 2.39 -28.83 3.90
CA HIS A 203 0.97 -28.53 3.75
C HIS A 203 0.50 -28.76 2.30
N GLN A 204 -0.74 -29.23 2.13
CA GLN A 204 -1.29 -29.59 0.82
C GLN A 204 -1.22 -28.44 -0.20
N VAL A 205 -1.35 -27.19 0.25
CA VAL A 205 -1.30 -25.99 -0.62
C VAL A 205 -0.01 -25.93 -1.45
N PHE A 206 1.13 -26.31 -0.87
CA PHE A 206 2.42 -26.29 -1.56
C PHE A 206 2.65 -27.52 -2.44
N ASN A 207 1.74 -28.50 -2.40
CA ASN A 207 1.89 -29.81 -3.06
C ASN A 207 0.75 -30.09 -4.08
N SER A 208 -0.10 -29.09 -4.38
CA SER A 208 -1.31 -29.27 -5.22
C SER A 208 -1.29 -28.51 -6.54
N TYR A 209 -0.46 -27.47 -6.67
CA TYR A 209 -0.55 -26.50 -7.77
C TYR A 209 0.77 -26.39 -8.56
N HIS A 210 1.41 -27.51 -8.88
CA HIS A 210 2.70 -27.51 -9.59
C HIS A 210 2.59 -27.30 -11.10
N SER A 211 1.48 -27.71 -11.72
CA SER A 211 1.25 -27.47 -13.15
C SER A 211 0.72 -26.05 -13.38
N GLU A 212 1.14 -25.42 -14.47
CA GLU A 212 0.72 -24.06 -14.82
C GLU A 212 -0.81 -23.88 -14.80
N THR A 213 -1.55 -24.85 -15.35
CA THR A 213 -3.03 -24.86 -15.31
C THR A 213 -3.57 -24.81 -13.88
N ASN A 214 -2.99 -25.58 -12.96
CA ASN A 214 -3.48 -25.65 -11.58
C ASN A 214 -3.16 -24.38 -10.80
N ILE A 215 -1.96 -23.81 -10.98
CA ILE A 215 -1.61 -22.56 -10.30
C ILE A 215 -2.39 -21.36 -10.87
N VAL A 216 -2.66 -21.31 -12.17
CA VAL A 216 -3.55 -20.30 -12.76
C VAL A 216 -4.97 -20.40 -12.18
N ARG A 217 -5.52 -21.63 -12.07
CA ARG A 217 -6.84 -21.85 -11.43
C ARG A 217 -6.84 -21.46 -9.95
N TYR A 218 -5.77 -21.78 -9.23
CA TYR A 218 -5.62 -21.41 -7.81
C TYR A 218 -5.62 -19.89 -7.64
N MET A 219 -4.78 -19.19 -8.40
CA MET A 219 -4.72 -17.73 -8.39
C MET A 219 -6.08 -17.10 -8.73
N LYS A 220 -6.75 -17.57 -9.79
CA LYS A 220 -8.08 -17.07 -10.18
C LYS A 220 -9.14 -17.33 -9.10
N ARG A 221 -9.02 -18.44 -8.37
CA ARG A 221 -9.91 -18.75 -7.24
C ARG A 221 -9.70 -17.79 -6.06
N LEU A 222 -8.46 -17.41 -5.76
CA LEU A 222 -8.18 -16.42 -4.72
C LEU A 222 -8.70 -15.04 -5.14
N GLU A 223 -8.34 -14.61 -6.35
CA GLU A 223 -8.81 -13.36 -6.95
C GLU A 223 -10.33 -13.18 -6.85
N ASN A 224 -11.11 -14.18 -7.24
CA ASN A 224 -12.57 -14.06 -7.29
C ASN A 224 -13.23 -13.96 -5.89
N LYS A 225 -12.45 -14.05 -4.80
CA LYS A 225 -12.92 -13.81 -3.43
C LYS A 225 -12.70 -12.36 -2.97
N ASP A 226 -11.96 -11.57 -3.75
CA ASP A 226 -11.50 -10.25 -3.36
C ASP A 226 -12.18 -9.17 -4.19
N ILE A 227 -12.86 -8.24 -3.52
CA ILE A 227 -13.30 -6.99 -4.17
C ILE A 227 -12.08 -6.10 -4.42
N SER A 228 -12.06 -5.43 -5.56
CA SER A 228 -10.99 -4.56 -6.05
C SER A 228 -11.57 -3.55 -7.06
N LEU A 229 -10.78 -2.58 -7.52
CA LEU A 229 -11.26 -1.51 -8.41
C LEU A 229 -11.74 -1.98 -9.78
N VAL A 230 -11.58 -3.27 -10.13
CA VAL A 230 -12.21 -3.85 -11.34
C VAL A 230 -13.71 -4.10 -11.16
N HIS A 231 -14.24 -3.98 -9.93
CA HIS A 231 -15.63 -4.26 -9.58
C HIS A 231 -16.42 -2.98 -9.36
N SER A 232 -15.95 -2.13 -8.44
CA SER A 232 -16.60 -0.89 -7.99
C SER A 232 -15.57 0.00 -7.27
N MET A 233 -15.96 1.26 -7.05
CA MET A 233 -15.26 2.23 -6.22
C MET A 233 -15.01 1.65 -4.82
N ILE A 234 -13.79 1.86 -4.32
CA ILE A 234 -13.42 1.56 -2.94
C ILE A 234 -13.14 2.88 -2.21
N PRO A 235 -14.15 3.53 -1.60
CA PRO A 235 -14.06 4.92 -1.14
C PRO A 235 -13.38 5.05 0.24
N LEU A 236 -12.20 4.45 0.39
CA LEU A 236 -11.41 4.47 1.61
C LEU A 236 -10.79 5.85 1.83
N GLY A 237 -11.33 6.62 2.78
CA GLY A 237 -10.69 7.88 3.22
C GLY A 237 -9.25 7.69 3.69
N SER A 238 -8.40 8.68 3.41
CA SER A 238 -6.95 8.70 3.61
C SER A 238 -6.18 7.61 2.83
N CYS A 239 -6.79 6.96 1.84
CA CYS A 239 -6.14 5.91 1.02
C CYS A 239 -6.07 6.26 -0.47
N THR A 240 -6.93 7.15 -0.95
CA THR A 240 -6.96 7.66 -2.32
C THR A 240 -6.90 6.57 -3.38
N MET A 241 -7.93 5.73 -3.39
CA MET A 241 -8.08 4.57 -4.29
C MET A 241 -8.39 4.98 -5.73
N LYS A 242 -7.48 5.73 -6.37
CA LYS A 242 -7.61 6.24 -7.74
C LYS A 242 -7.20 5.20 -8.78
N LEU A 243 -7.37 5.56 -10.05
CA LEU A 243 -6.94 4.73 -11.17
C LEU A 243 -5.44 4.41 -11.10
N ASN A 244 -5.11 3.12 -11.16
CA ASN A 244 -3.76 2.65 -11.49
C ASN A 244 -3.73 2.35 -13.00
N SER A 245 -3.31 3.32 -13.82
CA SER A 245 -3.40 3.20 -15.27
C SER A 245 -2.50 2.09 -15.80
N SER A 246 -2.96 1.33 -16.80
CA SER A 246 -2.12 0.33 -17.47
C SER A 246 -0.84 0.95 -18.03
N ALA A 247 -0.91 2.19 -18.56
CA ALA A 247 0.26 2.89 -19.09
C ALA A 247 1.30 3.23 -17.99
N GLU A 248 0.84 3.48 -16.76
CA GLU A 248 1.71 3.75 -15.61
C GLU A 248 2.33 2.46 -15.05
N LEU A 249 1.59 1.34 -15.09
CA LEU A 249 2.06 0.05 -14.58
C LEU A 249 2.98 -0.70 -15.55
N THR A 250 2.82 -0.50 -16.87
CA THR A 250 3.58 -1.21 -17.91
C THR A 250 5.11 -1.20 -17.67
N PRO A 251 5.75 -0.05 -17.35
CA PRO A 251 7.20 0.01 -17.26
C PRO A 251 7.80 -0.78 -16.12
N ILE A 252 7.05 -1.12 -15.06
CA ILE A 252 7.61 -1.75 -13.85
C ILE A 252 8.09 -3.19 -14.09
N THR A 253 7.72 -3.80 -15.23
CA THR A 253 8.18 -5.13 -15.65
C THR A 253 9.14 -5.12 -16.84
N TRP A 254 9.50 -3.93 -17.34
CA TRP A 254 10.57 -3.83 -18.33
C TRP A 254 11.89 -4.25 -17.69
N ARG A 255 12.69 -5.02 -18.43
CA ARG A 255 13.95 -5.58 -17.90
C ARG A 255 14.92 -4.46 -17.48
N GLU A 256 14.85 -3.34 -18.18
CA GLU A 256 15.61 -2.12 -17.95
C GLU A 256 15.32 -1.47 -16.58
N PHE A 257 14.15 -1.76 -15.99
CA PHE A 257 13.80 -1.37 -14.62
C PHE A 257 13.91 -2.57 -13.66
N ALA A 258 13.21 -3.67 -13.95
CA ALA A 258 13.06 -4.80 -13.04
C ALA A 258 14.37 -5.58 -12.79
N ASN A 259 15.26 -5.70 -13.79
CA ASN A 259 16.41 -6.61 -13.73
C ASN A 259 17.74 -5.88 -13.50
N ILE A 260 17.71 -4.75 -12.78
CA ILE A 260 18.91 -4.00 -12.40
C ILE A 260 19.19 -4.20 -10.91
N HIS A 261 20.33 -4.79 -10.59
CA HIS A 261 20.75 -4.94 -9.19
C HIS A 261 20.93 -3.55 -8.55
N PRO A 262 20.44 -3.30 -7.32
CA PRO A 262 20.42 -1.95 -6.72
C PRO A 262 21.81 -1.35 -6.49
N PHE A 263 22.87 -2.18 -6.54
CA PHE A 263 24.27 -1.77 -6.32
C PHE A 263 25.15 -1.90 -7.57
N VAL A 264 24.59 -1.91 -8.78
CA VAL A 264 25.42 -1.81 -10.00
C VAL A 264 26.22 -0.50 -10.02
N PRO A 265 27.38 -0.46 -10.68
CA PRO A 265 28.04 0.79 -11.06
C PRO A 265 27.05 1.78 -11.71
N LEU A 266 27.15 3.07 -11.34
CA LEU A 266 26.14 4.07 -11.74
C LEU A 266 26.05 4.30 -13.25
N ASP A 267 27.12 4.03 -14.00
CA ASP A 267 27.13 4.07 -15.47
C ASP A 267 26.18 3.04 -16.11
N GLN A 268 25.86 1.94 -15.40
CA GLN A 268 24.87 0.94 -15.83
C GLN A 268 23.42 1.36 -15.49
N ALA A 269 23.23 2.39 -14.67
CA ALA A 269 21.93 2.83 -14.16
C ALA A 269 21.58 4.28 -14.57
N GLN A 270 22.13 4.78 -15.69
CA GLN A 270 21.91 6.16 -16.14
C GLN A 270 20.43 6.47 -16.42
N GLY A 271 19.66 5.49 -16.92
CA GLY A 271 18.21 5.63 -17.09
C GLY A 271 17.49 5.92 -15.77
N TYR A 272 17.83 5.19 -14.72
CA TYR A 272 17.36 5.46 -13.37
C TYR A 272 17.80 6.83 -12.85
N GLN A 273 19.05 7.23 -13.10
CA GLN A 273 19.54 8.55 -12.68
C GLN A 273 18.75 9.69 -13.34
N GLN A 274 18.38 9.55 -14.62
CA GLN A 274 17.53 10.53 -15.30
C GLN A 274 16.12 10.55 -14.72
N LEU A 275 15.51 9.36 -14.52
CA LEU A 275 14.20 9.22 -13.87
C LEU A 275 14.15 9.94 -12.51
N PHE A 276 15.16 9.72 -11.66
CA PHE A 276 15.21 10.33 -10.34
C PHE A 276 15.32 11.87 -10.42
N LYS A 277 16.13 12.40 -11.33
CA LYS A 277 16.28 13.85 -11.52
C LYS A 277 14.99 14.50 -12.00
N ASP A 278 14.34 13.88 -12.97
CA ASP A 278 13.09 14.40 -13.53
C ASP A 278 11.97 14.38 -12.50
N LEU A 279 11.83 13.25 -11.78
CA LEU A 279 10.83 13.11 -10.74
C LEU A 279 11.12 14.02 -9.54
N GLU A 280 12.39 14.16 -9.11
CA GLU A 280 12.77 15.10 -8.05
C GLU A 280 12.37 16.53 -8.43
N LYS A 281 12.70 16.95 -9.66
CA LYS A 281 12.36 18.28 -10.15
C LYS A 281 10.85 18.53 -10.14
N ASP A 282 10.08 17.61 -10.69
CA ASP A 282 8.62 17.76 -10.76
C ASP A 282 8.00 17.82 -9.36
N LEU A 283 8.48 16.98 -8.44
CA LEU A 283 7.98 16.97 -7.06
C LEU A 283 8.40 18.20 -6.27
N CYS A 284 9.60 18.73 -6.48
CA CYS A 284 10.02 20.01 -5.91
C CYS A 284 9.08 21.13 -6.36
N GLU A 285 8.69 21.16 -7.64
CA GLU A 285 7.72 22.13 -8.16
C GLU A 285 6.34 21.95 -7.51
N ILE A 286 5.84 20.72 -7.42
CA ILE A 286 4.52 20.42 -6.83
C ILE A 286 4.46 20.78 -5.34
N THR A 287 5.53 20.54 -4.60
CA THR A 287 5.55 20.64 -3.13
C THR A 287 6.15 21.95 -2.59
N GLY A 288 6.89 22.68 -3.43
CA GLY A 288 7.68 23.85 -3.03
C GLY A 288 8.91 23.51 -2.18
N TYR A 289 9.39 22.26 -2.20
CA TYR A 289 10.67 21.88 -1.58
C TYR A 289 11.86 22.13 -2.51
N ASP A 290 13.04 22.29 -1.91
CA ASP A 290 14.29 22.44 -2.67
C ASP A 290 14.88 21.09 -3.12
N LYS A 291 14.60 20.00 -2.37
CA LYS A 291 15.19 18.66 -2.56
C LYS A 291 14.25 17.54 -2.15
N ILE A 292 14.36 16.39 -2.84
CA ILE A 292 13.59 15.17 -2.54
C ILE A 292 14.53 13.99 -2.28
N SER A 293 14.16 13.14 -1.32
CA SER A 293 14.82 11.86 -1.08
C SER A 293 13.86 10.71 -1.37
N PHE A 294 14.21 9.83 -2.31
CA PHE A 294 13.44 8.62 -2.64
C PHE A 294 13.81 7.39 -1.80
N GLN A 295 14.74 7.52 -0.84
CA GLN A 295 15.15 6.39 -0.01
C GLN A 295 14.00 5.79 0.84
N PRO A 296 13.12 6.59 1.49
CA PRO A 296 12.03 6.05 2.29
C PRO A 296 11.03 5.26 1.44
N ASN A 297 10.87 3.96 1.74
CA ASN A 297 10.02 3.02 1.00
C ASN A 297 8.59 2.86 1.56
N SER A 298 8.14 3.80 2.39
CA SER A 298 6.72 3.96 2.80
C SER A 298 6.50 5.36 3.37
N GLY A 299 5.24 5.80 3.46
CA GLY A 299 4.91 7.09 4.09
C GLY A 299 5.39 7.18 5.55
N ALA A 300 5.24 6.09 6.33
CA ALA A 300 5.72 6.04 7.71
C ALA A 300 7.25 6.12 7.81
N GLN A 301 7.98 5.53 6.87
CA GLN A 301 9.44 5.70 6.77
C GLN A 301 9.81 7.13 6.36
N GLY A 302 9.00 7.78 5.51
CA GLY A 302 9.16 9.20 5.20
C GLY A 302 9.04 10.06 6.46
N GLU A 303 8.06 9.77 7.32
CA GLU A 303 7.83 10.52 8.56
C GLU A 303 9.01 10.35 9.51
N TYR A 304 9.46 9.10 9.70
CA TYR A 304 10.66 8.79 10.49
C TYR A 304 11.90 9.50 9.94
N ALA A 305 12.13 9.44 8.62
CA ALA A 305 13.28 10.07 7.97
C ALA A 305 13.25 11.59 8.12
N GLY A 306 12.10 12.24 7.92
CA GLY A 306 11.93 13.68 8.10
C GLY A 306 12.19 14.12 9.54
N LEU A 307 11.65 13.40 10.51
CA LEU A 307 11.88 13.68 11.94
C LEU A 307 13.34 13.45 12.35
N ALA A 308 13.98 12.39 11.84
CA ALA A 308 15.40 12.14 12.07
C ALA A 308 16.28 13.23 11.43
N ALA A 309 15.96 13.71 10.23
CA ALA A 309 16.66 14.81 9.57
C ALA A 309 16.56 16.11 10.38
N ILE A 310 15.38 16.40 10.93
CA ILE A 310 15.19 17.55 11.83
C ILE A 310 16.04 17.42 13.08
N LYS A 311 16.06 16.24 13.71
CA LYS A 311 16.88 15.98 14.89
C LYS A 311 18.38 16.11 14.58
N ALA A 312 18.83 15.62 13.42
CA ALA A 312 20.20 15.80 12.97
C ALA A 312 20.57 17.28 12.75
N TYR A 313 19.68 18.05 12.11
CA TYR A 313 19.83 19.50 11.96
C TYR A 313 19.92 20.24 13.30
N LEU A 314 19.00 19.97 14.23
CA LEU A 314 19.02 20.57 15.56
C LEU A 314 20.30 20.21 16.32
N ASN A 315 20.78 18.97 16.18
CA ASN A 315 22.03 18.53 16.79
C ASN A 315 23.25 19.28 16.25
N ALA A 316 23.29 19.54 14.94
CA ALA A 316 24.35 20.30 14.30
C ALA A 316 24.35 21.78 14.71
N LYS A 317 23.18 22.34 15.01
CA LYS A 317 23.04 23.68 15.60
C LYS A 317 23.38 23.75 17.10
N GLY A 318 23.68 22.63 17.75
CA GLY A 318 23.88 22.57 19.20
C GLY A 318 22.58 22.58 20.02
N GLU A 319 21.42 22.48 19.38
CA GLU A 319 20.09 22.54 19.99
C GLU A 319 19.55 21.15 20.38
N ARG A 320 20.45 20.24 20.82
CA ARG A 320 20.16 18.81 21.10
C ARG A 320 19.06 18.59 22.15
N HIS A 321 18.77 19.58 22.98
CA HIS A 321 17.74 19.53 24.02
C HIS A 321 16.31 19.54 23.44
N ARG A 322 16.13 20.02 22.21
CA ARG A 322 14.84 20.13 21.52
C ARG A 322 14.38 18.75 21.03
N THR A 323 13.62 18.05 21.86
CA THR A 323 13.17 16.67 21.59
C THR A 323 11.66 16.50 21.61
N VAL A 324 10.90 17.56 21.92
CA VAL A 324 9.44 17.50 21.98
C VAL A 324 8.87 17.61 20.56
N CYS A 325 7.91 16.75 20.23
CA CYS A 325 7.15 16.77 18.97
C CYS A 325 5.66 16.94 19.30
N LEU A 326 5.08 18.04 18.84
CA LEU A 326 3.66 18.32 19.06
C LEU A 326 2.81 17.60 18.00
N ILE A 327 1.81 16.83 18.41
CA ILE A 327 1.01 16.01 17.47
C ILE A 327 -0.48 16.17 17.76
N PRO A 328 -1.30 16.70 16.84
CA PRO A 328 -2.75 16.75 16.99
C PRO A 328 -3.36 15.36 17.22
N LYS A 329 -4.39 15.26 18.06
CA LYS A 329 -5.09 13.99 18.30
C LYS A 329 -5.72 13.40 17.02
N SER A 330 -6.11 14.27 16.08
CA SER A 330 -6.64 13.90 14.76
C SER A 330 -5.59 13.33 13.80
N ALA A 331 -4.29 13.50 14.08
CA ALA A 331 -3.23 13.02 13.21
C ALA A 331 -3.27 11.49 13.05
N HIS A 332 -2.84 11.00 11.90
CA HIS A 332 -2.71 9.57 11.62
C HIS A 332 -1.81 8.88 12.66
N GLY A 333 -2.07 7.59 12.93
CA GLY A 333 -1.38 6.86 14.01
C GLY A 333 0.10 6.62 13.72
N THR A 334 0.54 6.72 12.46
CA THR A 334 1.95 6.68 12.07
C THR A 334 2.73 7.86 12.64
N ASN A 335 2.15 9.07 12.68
CA ASN A 335 2.84 10.28 13.13
C ASN A 335 3.44 10.13 14.55
N PRO A 336 2.65 9.76 15.59
CA PRO A 336 3.21 9.52 16.91
C PRO A 336 4.12 8.29 16.97
N ALA A 337 3.84 7.22 16.21
CA ALA A 337 4.73 6.06 16.17
C ALA A 337 6.13 6.43 15.59
N SER A 338 6.16 7.19 14.51
CA SER A 338 7.36 7.71 13.84
C SER A 338 8.14 8.67 14.76
N ALA A 339 7.45 9.55 15.50
CA ALA A 339 8.09 10.44 16.47
C ALA A 339 8.73 9.69 17.63
N GLN A 340 8.06 8.68 18.19
CA GLN A 340 8.64 7.82 19.21
C GLN A 340 9.85 7.04 18.66
N MET A 341 9.74 6.53 17.43
CA MET A 341 10.82 5.82 16.74
C MET A 341 12.04 6.69 16.48
N ALA A 342 11.85 7.99 16.21
CA ALA A 342 12.91 8.99 16.13
C ALA A 342 13.44 9.45 17.52
N GLY A 343 12.91 8.88 18.61
CA GLY A 343 13.27 9.21 19.99
C GLY A 343 12.89 10.63 20.39
N MET A 344 11.72 11.09 19.94
CA MET A 344 11.12 12.37 20.34
C MET A 344 10.07 12.14 21.43
N LYS A 345 9.89 13.13 22.30
CA LYS A 345 8.83 13.16 23.31
C LYS A 345 7.56 13.72 22.70
N ILE A 346 6.52 12.91 22.62
CA ILE A 346 5.25 13.32 22.00
C ILE A 346 4.44 14.14 22.99
N GLN A 347 3.96 15.29 22.52
CA GLN A 347 3.03 16.15 23.24
C GLN A 347 1.75 16.28 22.42
N PRO A 348 0.64 15.66 22.86
CA PRO A 348 -0.62 15.76 22.13
C PRO A 348 -1.15 17.19 22.08
N ILE A 349 -1.71 17.59 20.94
CA ILE A 349 -2.49 18.84 20.79
C ILE A 349 -3.97 18.48 20.68
N GLU A 350 -4.80 19.12 21.50
CA GLU A 350 -6.26 19.01 21.44
C GLU A 350 -6.83 19.52 20.11
N VAL A 351 -8.00 19.00 19.78
CA VAL A 351 -8.78 19.38 18.61
C VAL A 351 -10.08 19.98 19.12
N ASP A 352 -10.53 21.08 18.52
CA ASP A 352 -11.76 21.76 18.89
C ASP A 352 -13.00 20.97 18.43
N LYS A 353 -14.19 21.48 18.77
CA LYS A 353 -15.47 20.84 18.43
C LYS A 353 -15.74 20.79 16.92
N ASN A 354 -15.07 21.64 16.14
CA ASN A 354 -15.22 21.73 14.70
C ASN A 354 -14.19 20.83 13.97
N GLY A 355 -13.36 20.09 14.71
CA GLY A 355 -12.32 19.22 14.14
C GLY A 355 -11.02 19.95 13.80
N SER A 356 -10.90 21.25 14.10
CA SER A 356 -9.69 22.04 13.87
C SER A 356 -8.73 21.95 15.05
N ILE A 357 -7.44 22.22 14.81
CA ILE A 357 -6.45 22.27 15.90
C ILE A 357 -6.83 23.39 16.87
N ASP A 358 -6.79 23.12 18.18
CA ASP A 358 -6.97 24.16 19.19
C ASP A 358 -5.76 25.12 19.17
N ILE A 359 -5.93 26.26 18.49
CA ILE A 359 -4.89 27.29 18.32
C ILE A 359 -4.46 27.90 19.65
N SER A 360 -5.35 27.97 20.64
CA SER A 360 -5.01 28.51 21.97
C SER A 360 -4.06 27.56 22.70
N HIS A 361 -4.33 26.25 22.60
CA HIS A 361 -3.44 25.21 23.12
C HIS A 361 -2.12 25.13 22.33
N LEU A 362 -2.14 25.33 21.01
CA LEU A 362 -0.95 25.35 20.15
C LEU A 362 0.01 26.52 20.49
N LYS A 363 -0.52 27.74 20.63
CA LYS A 363 0.27 28.96 20.92
C LYS A 363 0.99 28.89 22.25
N ALA A 364 0.45 28.16 23.23
CA ALA A 364 1.11 27.92 24.51
C ALA A 364 2.37 27.03 24.42
N MET A 365 2.62 26.36 23.28
CA MET A 365 3.66 25.33 23.14
C MET A 365 4.66 25.60 21.99
N TYR A 366 4.67 26.80 21.40
CA TYR A 366 5.36 27.11 20.13
C TYR A 366 6.83 27.54 20.26
N ILE A 367 7.73 26.99 19.41
CA ILE A 367 8.89 27.64 18.73
C ILE A 367 9.25 26.79 17.48
N GLY A 368 9.73 27.41 16.39
CA GLY A 368 9.74 26.83 15.02
C GLY A 368 11.10 26.47 14.41
N CYS A 369 11.08 25.70 13.32
CA CYS A 369 12.22 25.38 12.44
C CYS A 369 11.83 25.60 10.96
N ARG A 370 12.76 26.07 10.10
CA ARG A 370 12.49 26.46 8.68
C ARG A 370 13.01 25.41 7.66
N LYS A 371 12.32 25.29 6.52
CA LYS A 371 12.45 24.23 5.49
C LYS A 371 13.84 24.10 4.81
N LYS A 372 14.48 25.22 4.42
CA LYS A 372 15.73 25.20 3.62
C LYS A 372 16.93 24.55 4.30
N HIS A 373 16.89 24.39 5.63
CA HIS A 373 18.06 23.96 6.40
C HIS A 373 18.18 22.44 6.55
N LEU A 374 17.19 21.67 6.06
CA LEU A 374 17.14 20.21 6.23
C LEU A 374 17.83 19.42 5.11
N ALA A 375 18.04 20.01 3.94
CA ALA A 375 18.62 19.33 2.78
C ALA A 375 19.97 18.62 3.07
N PRO A 376 20.92 19.21 3.82
CA PRO A 376 22.18 18.55 4.16
C PRO A 376 22.02 17.29 5.03
N TYR A 377 20.86 17.10 5.65
CA TYR A 377 20.59 16.02 6.61
C TYR A 377 19.70 14.91 6.03
N LEU A 378 19.29 14.99 4.75
CA LEU A 378 18.57 13.89 4.10
C LEU A 378 19.39 12.58 4.16
N PRO A 379 18.73 11.40 4.12
CA PRO A 379 19.43 10.15 4.32
C PRO A 379 20.38 9.82 3.15
N THR A 380 21.43 9.05 3.47
CA THR A 380 22.41 8.52 2.50
C THR A 380 22.48 7.00 2.59
N HIS A 381 23.29 6.34 1.76
CA HIS A 381 23.44 4.89 1.76
C HIS A 381 24.92 4.47 1.73
N PRO A 382 25.33 3.41 2.45
CA PRO A 382 26.74 3.06 2.63
C PRO A 382 27.43 2.54 1.35
N VAL A 383 26.66 1.92 0.45
CA VAL A 383 27.20 1.33 -0.81
C VAL A 383 27.20 2.36 -1.96
N ILE A 384 26.07 3.01 -2.21
CA ILE A 384 25.92 4.08 -3.19
C ILE A 384 25.55 5.37 -2.45
N LYS A 385 26.42 6.38 -2.49
CA LYS A 385 26.12 7.68 -1.89
C LYS A 385 25.05 8.41 -2.70
N THR A 386 23.91 8.70 -2.07
CA THR A 386 22.81 9.46 -2.68
C THR A 386 22.98 10.97 -2.52
N GLN A 387 23.82 11.41 -1.58
CA GLN A 387 24.25 12.79 -1.42
C GLN A 387 25.72 12.94 -1.81
N LEU A 388 26.00 13.90 -2.71
CA LEU A 388 27.35 14.19 -3.23
C LEU A 388 27.84 15.60 -2.83
N ASP A 389 27.01 16.38 -2.15
CA ASP A 389 27.36 17.74 -1.75
C ASP A 389 28.46 17.72 -0.67
N LYS A 390 29.41 18.67 -0.77
CA LYS A 390 30.56 18.75 0.14
C LYS A 390 30.16 19.05 1.59
N ASP A 391 29.02 19.71 1.78
CA ASP A 391 28.50 20.12 3.10
C ASP A 391 27.48 19.11 3.68
N ALA A 392 27.34 17.93 3.06
CA ALA A 392 26.40 16.90 3.49
C ALA A 392 26.72 16.37 4.91
N CYS A 393 25.70 16.34 5.77
CA CYS A 393 25.75 15.77 7.12
C CYS A 393 24.55 14.82 7.33
N PRO A 394 24.52 13.69 6.60
CA PRO A 394 23.33 12.85 6.50
C PRO A 394 22.90 12.27 7.85
N LEU A 395 21.59 12.16 8.06
CA LEU A 395 21.02 11.57 9.29
C LEU A 395 21.43 10.10 9.52
N GLY A 396 21.85 9.41 8.46
CA GLY A 396 22.07 7.96 8.39
C GLY A 396 21.39 7.34 7.17
N THR A 397 21.05 6.05 7.27
CA THR A 397 20.37 5.26 6.23
C THR A 397 19.05 4.71 6.79
N VAL A 398 17.95 4.91 6.06
CA VAL A 398 16.61 4.52 6.53
C VAL A 398 16.04 3.29 5.84
N SER A 399 16.49 2.98 4.63
CA SER A 399 16.06 1.80 3.85
C SER A 399 17.26 1.06 3.28
N ALA A 400 17.10 -0.24 3.00
CA ALA A 400 18.20 -1.11 2.56
C ALA A 400 18.70 -0.82 1.13
N ALA A 401 17.91 -0.12 0.31
CA ALA A 401 18.30 0.31 -1.03
C ALA A 401 18.38 1.85 -1.11
N PRO A 402 19.31 2.41 -1.90
CA PRO A 402 19.59 3.86 -1.92
C PRO A 402 18.38 4.71 -2.32
N TRP A 403 17.55 4.24 -3.26
CA TRP A 403 16.33 4.91 -3.71
C TRP A 403 15.09 4.02 -3.49
N GLY A 404 15.06 3.30 -2.36
CA GLY A 404 13.93 2.46 -1.96
C GLY A 404 13.53 1.44 -3.03
N SER A 405 12.25 1.33 -3.31
CA SER A 405 11.69 0.47 -4.37
C SER A 405 11.73 1.18 -5.72
N SER A 406 12.92 1.34 -6.31
CA SER A 406 13.10 2.21 -7.49
C SER A 406 12.30 1.78 -8.72
N ALA A 407 12.03 0.48 -8.89
CA ALA A 407 11.30 -0.07 -10.05
C ALA A 407 9.82 0.36 -10.13
N ILE A 408 9.22 0.87 -9.05
CA ILE A 408 7.84 1.36 -9.06
C ILE A 408 7.72 2.89 -9.23
N LEU A 409 8.82 3.64 -9.14
CA LEU A 409 8.83 5.09 -9.37
C LEU A 409 8.39 5.52 -10.79
N PRO A 410 8.58 4.71 -11.87
CA PRO A 410 8.01 5.02 -13.17
C PRO A 410 6.48 5.25 -13.16
N ILE A 411 5.72 4.63 -12.23
CA ILE A 411 4.27 4.81 -12.12
C ILE A 411 3.94 6.31 -11.91
N SER A 412 4.52 6.92 -10.88
CA SER A 412 4.30 8.33 -10.56
C SER A 412 4.90 9.26 -11.62
N TRP A 413 6.05 8.91 -12.19
CA TRP A 413 6.66 9.69 -13.26
C TRP A 413 5.76 9.74 -14.50
N VAL A 414 5.22 8.61 -14.95
CA VAL A 414 4.28 8.57 -16.08
C VAL A 414 3.04 9.41 -15.77
N TYR A 415 2.42 9.24 -14.59
CA TYR A 415 1.24 10.02 -14.19
C TYR A 415 1.48 11.53 -14.24
N ILE A 416 2.58 12.01 -13.64
CA ILE A 416 2.90 13.45 -13.62
C ILE A 416 3.12 13.98 -15.04
N LYS A 417 3.85 13.23 -15.87
CA LYS A 417 4.16 13.64 -17.25
C LYS A 417 2.92 13.64 -18.16
N THR A 418 1.91 12.80 -17.89
CA THR A 418 0.67 12.77 -18.67
C THR A 418 -0.36 13.80 -18.20
N MET A 419 -0.46 14.07 -16.89
CA MET A 419 -1.49 14.94 -16.32
C MET A 419 -1.20 16.45 -16.45
N GLY A 420 0.05 16.88 -16.24
CA GLY A 420 0.40 18.31 -16.21
C GLY A 420 -0.16 19.07 -14.98
N ALA A 421 -0.10 20.41 -15.02
CA ALA A 421 -0.14 21.27 -13.81
C ALA A 421 -1.54 21.74 -13.32
N LYS A 422 -2.66 21.06 -13.65
CA LYS A 422 -4.01 21.55 -13.30
C LYS A 422 -4.71 20.68 -12.25
N GLY A 423 -5.12 21.32 -11.15
CA GLY A 423 -6.18 20.86 -10.24
C GLY A 423 -5.74 20.74 -8.78
N TYR A 424 -6.43 21.44 -7.88
CA TYR A 424 -6.41 21.17 -6.45
C TYR A 424 -7.80 21.43 -5.86
N VAL A 425 -8.32 20.49 -5.07
CA VAL A 425 -9.50 20.62 -4.22
C VAL A 425 -9.30 19.77 -2.95
N ALA A 426 -10.06 20.03 -1.89
CA ALA A 426 -10.21 19.04 -0.81
C ALA A 426 -10.92 17.79 -1.34
N HIS A 427 -10.70 16.62 -0.73
CA HIS A 427 -10.97 15.34 -1.40
C HIS A 427 -11.71 14.28 -0.56
N GLU A 428 -11.96 14.52 0.73
CA GLU A 428 -12.63 13.56 1.62
C GLU A 428 -13.56 14.21 2.68
N PHE A 429 -14.49 13.43 3.24
CA PHE A 429 -15.40 13.86 4.31
C PHE A 429 -15.77 12.73 5.30
N ILE A 430 -16.27 13.09 6.49
CA ILE A 430 -16.71 12.13 7.53
C ILE A 430 -18.24 12.11 7.64
N LEU A 431 -18.81 10.92 7.65
CA LEU A 431 -20.23 10.66 7.95
C LEU A 431 -20.37 10.18 9.40
N ASP A 432 -21.09 10.96 10.21
CA ASP A 432 -21.31 10.65 11.63
C ASP A 432 -22.44 9.62 11.82
N THR A 433 -22.07 8.35 11.97
CA THR A 433 -23.01 7.23 12.21
C THR A 433 -23.32 7.00 13.68
N ARG A 434 -22.67 7.71 14.62
CA ARG A 434 -22.81 7.47 16.08
C ARG A 434 -24.24 7.66 16.61
N PRO A 435 -25.07 8.59 16.11
CA PRO A 435 -26.45 8.72 16.57
C PRO A 435 -27.27 7.42 16.43
N PHE A 436 -27.00 6.63 15.38
CA PHE A 436 -27.74 5.39 15.11
C PHE A 436 -27.54 4.31 16.18
N LYS A 437 -26.46 4.38 16.97
CA LYS A 437 -26.26 3.50 18.12
C LYS A 437 -27.33 3.70 19.17
N LYS A 438 -27.80 4.93 19.35
CA LYS A 438 -28.84 5.26 20.34
C LYS A 438 -30.25 5.00 19.80
N THR A 439 -30.50 5.30 18.53
CA THR A 439 -31.85 5.27 17.96
C THR A 439 -32.23 3.89 17.42
N ALA A 440 -31.28 3.15 16.84
CA ALA A 440 -31.53 1.87 16.19
C ALA A 440 -30.62 0.73 16.68
N ASN A 441 -29.74 0.99 17.66
CA ASN A 441 -28.66 0.08 18.07
C ASN A 441 -27.74 -0.35 16.89
N ILE A 442 -27.59 0.54 15.90
CA ILE A 442 -26.76 0.34 14.71
C ILE A 442 -25.39 1.01 14.90
N GLU A 443 -24.32 0.33 14.48
CA GLU A 443 -22.94 0.75 14.58
C GLU A 443 -22.32 0.92 13.18
N ALA A 444 -21.20 1.65 13.08
CA ALA A 444 -20.49 1.86 11.81
C ALA A 444 -20.14 0.54 11.10
N VAL A 445 -19.85 -0.52 11.87
CA VAL A 445 -19.58 -1.86 11.32
C VAL A 445 -20.81 -2.43 10.60
N ASP A 446 -22.03 -2.22 11.09
CA ASP A 446 -23.24 -2.76 10.46
C ASP A 446 -23.42 -2.15 9.07
N LEU A 447 -23.21 -0.82 8.92
CA LEU A 447 -23.26 -0.14 7.62
C LEU A 447 -22.16 -0.65 6.69
N ALA A 448 -20.93 -0.77 7.18
CA ALA A 448 -19.80 -1.24 6.39
C ALA A 448 -19.98 -2.67 5.87
N LYS A 449 -20.61 -3.53 6.67
CA LYS A 449 -20.94 -4.89 6.28
C LYS A 449 -22.12 -4.93 5.32
N ARG A 450 -23.14 -4.10 5.57
CA ARG A 450 -24.31 -4.00 4.67
C ARG A 450 -23.93 -3.49 3.29
N LEU A 451 -22.98 -2.55 3.17
CA LEU A 451 -22.45 -2.08 1.89
C LEU A 451 -21.90 -3.20 0.99
N GLN A 452 -21.43 -4.31 1.58
CA GLN A 452 -20.96 -5.47 0.81
C GLN A 452 -22.09 -6.11 0.00
N ASP A 453 -23.32 -6.13 0.52
CA ASP A 453 -24.49 -6.64 -0.19
C ASP A 453 -24.89 -5.72 -1.37
N TYR A 454 -24.58 -4.43 -1.27
CA TYR A 454 -24.74 -3.44 -2.35
C TYR A 454 -23.56 -3.45 -3.35
N GLY A 455 -22.59 -4.36 -3.20
CA GLY A 455 -21.46 -4.49 -4.10
C GLY A 455 -20.33 -3.48 -3.86
N PHE A 456 -20.26 -2.87 -2.68
CA PHE A 456 -19.20 -1.92 -2.32
C PHE A 456 -18.28 -2.44 -1.22
N HIS A 457 -17.00 -2.10 -1.33
CA HIS A 457 -16.12 -2.12 -0.18
C HIS A 457 -16.49 -0.94 0.74
N ALA A 458 -16.43 -1.14 2.05
CA ALA A 458 -16.73 -0.07 2.99
C ALA A 458 -15.69 1.08 2.94
N PRO A 459 -16.09 2.33 3.24
CA PRO A 459 -15.16 3.42 3.51
C PRO A 459 -14.27 3.15 4.73
N THR A 460 -13.35 4.09 5.01
CA THR A 460 -12.48 4.00 6.19
C THR A 460 -13.32 4.06 7.46
N MET A 461 -13.16 3.07 8.32
CA MET A 461 -14.01 2.88 9.50
C MET A 461 -13.37 3.37 10.79
N SER A 462 -14.14 4.08 11.60
CA SER A 462 -13.80 4.44 12.99
C SER A 462 -12.47 5.17 13.17
N TRP A 463 -11.99 5.82 12.11
CA TRP A 463 -10.83 6.70 12.11
C TRP A 463 -11.12 7.89 11.18
N PRO A 464 -10.74 9.13 11.55
CA PRO A 464 -10.09 9.54 12.81
C PRO A 464 -11.04 9.58 14.03
N VAL A 465 -12.36 9.47 13.82
CA VAL A 465 -13.37 9.47 14.88
C VAL A 465 -13.95 8.08 15.05
N ALA A 466 -13.93 7.54 16.28
CA ALA A 466 -14.50 6.23 16.56
C ALA A 466 -16.02 6.21 16.29
N GLY A 467 -16.50 5.17 15.60
CA GLY A 467 -17.92 5.00 15.28
C GLY A 467 -18.44 5.87 14.13
N THR A 468 -17.55 6.37 13.25
CA THR A 468 -17.90 7.10 12.01
C THR A 468 -17.34 6.39 10.78
N LEU A 469 -17.73 6.87 9.59
CA LEU A 469 -17.15 6.47 8.30
C LEU A 469 -16.46 7.68 7.64
N MET A 470 -15.30 7.49 7.04
CA MET A 470 -14.59 8.53 6.27
C MET A 470 -14.49 8.11 4.79
N ILE A 471 -15.01 8.98 3.93
CA ILE A 471 -15.31 8.70 2.52
C ILE A 471 -14.45 9.59 1.64
N GLU A 472 -13.75 8.96 0.69
CA GLU A 472 -12.90 9.61 -0.31
C GLU A 472 -13.16 8.94 -1.67
N PRO A 473 -13.86 9.60 -2.61
CA PRO A 473 -14.21 9.01 -3.90
C PRO A 473 -13.09 9.03 -4.94
N THR A 474 -12.14 9.97 -4.83
CA THR A 474 -11.12 10.29 -5.85
C THR A 474 -11.68 10.89 -7.15
N GLU A 475 -10.80 11.49 -7.94
CA GLU A 475 -11.10 12.07 -9.24
C GLU A 475 -11.32 11.05 -10.36
N SER A 476 -11.02 9.77 -10.09
CA SER A 476 -11.08 8.69 -11.09
C SER A 476 -12.48 8.09 -11.26
N GLU A 477 -13.37 8.32 -10.31
CA GLU A 477 -14.72 7.75 -10.32
C GLU A 477 -15.71 8.69 -11.00
N ASP A 478 -16.52 8.14 -11.90
CA ASP A 478 -17.51 8.93 -12.60
C ASP A 478 -18.74 9.23 -11.73
N LYS A 479 -19.53 10.22 -12.14
CA LYS A 479 -20.73 10.62 -11.40
C LYS A 479 -21.69 9.43 -11.17
N ALA A 480 -21.80 8.52 -12.12
CA ALA A 480 -22.74 7.40 -12.01
C ALA A 480 -22.32 6.42 -10.90
N GLU A 481 -21.02 6.19 -10.70
CA GLU A 481 -20.52 5.39 -9.58
C GLU A 481 -20.69 6.11 -8.24
N LEU A 482 -20.48 7.43 -8.21
CA LEU A 482 -20.78 8.24 -7.01
C LEU A 482 -22.27 8.17 -6.65
N ASP A 483 -23.14 8.27 -7.65
CA ASP A 483 -24.60 8.17 -7.47
C ASP A 483 -24.97 6.78 -6.93
N ARG A 484 -24.44 5.69 -7.49
CA ARG A 484 -24.68 4.32 -6.98
C ARG A 484 -24.28 4.16 -5.52
N PHE A 485 -23.14 4.71 -5.12
CA PHE A 485 -22.72 4.66 -3.72
C PHE A 485 -23.61 5.51 -2.81
N CYS A 486 -24.01 6.71 -3.26
CA CYS A 486 -24.95 7.57 -2.53
C CYS A 486 -26.31 6.87 -2.36
N ASP A 487 -26.84 6.25 -3.41
CA ASP A 487 -28.11 5.53 -3.41
C ASP A 487 -28.07 4.33 -2.45
N ALA A 488 -26.97 3.57 -2.43
CA ALA A 488 -26.75 2.51 -1.46
C ALA A 488 -26.78 3.04 -0.02
N MET A 489 -26.11 4.16 0.26
CA MET A 489 -26.10 4.78 1.59
C MET A 489 -27.48 5.34 2.00
N ILE A 490 -28.24 5.90 1.05
CA ILE A 490 -29.61 6.38 1.28
C ILE A 490 -30.55 5.19 1.56
N SER A 491 -30.41 4.10 0.81
CA SER A 491 -31.18 2.86 1.04
C SER A 491 -30.87 2.26 2.42
N ILE A 492 -29.59 2.18 2.81
CA ILE A 492 -29.17 1.79 4.16
C ILE A 492 -29.76 2.71 5.23
N ARG A 493 -29.82 4.03 4.99
CA ARG A 493 -30.48 4.97 5.91
C ARG A 493 -31.97 4.66 6.07
N GLN A 494 -32.64 4.25 5.00
CA GLN A 494 -34.04 3.84 5.06
C GLN A 494 -34.22 2.55 5.88
N GLU A 495 -33.34 1.56 5.74
CA GLU A 495 -33.34 0.36 6.59
C GLU A 495 -33.20 0.72 8.08
N ILE A 496 -32.30 1.67 8.41
CA ILE A 496 -32.15 2.19 9.77
C ILE A 496 -33.46 2.85 10.24
N ALA A 497 -34.13 3.64 9.39
CA ALA A 497 -35.39 4.29 9.73
C ALA A 497 -36.49 3.28 10.05
N GLU A 498 -36.56 2.17 9.32
CA GLU A 498 -37.52 1.10 9.60
C GLU A 498 -37.31 0.45 10.97
N ILE A 499 -36.06 0.35 11.44
CA ILE A 499 -35.76 -0.09 12.81
C ILE A 499 -36.17 0.99 13.83
N GLU A 500 -35.81 2.25 13.59
CA GLU A 500 -36.15 3.39 14.46
C GLU A 500 -37.67 3.52 14.66
N GLU A 501 -38.44 3.26 13.60
CA GLU A 501 -39.90 3.36 13.57
C GLU A 501 -40.61 2.05 13.97
N GLY A 502 -39.86 1.01 14.35
CA GLY A 502 -40.41 -0.27 14.81
C GLY A 502 -41.08 -1.10 13.71
N ARG A 503 -40.80 -0.81 12.43
CA ARG A 503 -41.25 -1.60 11.27
C ARG A 503 -40.38 -2.83 11.01
N MET A 504 -39.14 -2.83 11.50
CA MET A 504 -38.18 -3.92 11.35
C MET A 504 -37.63 -4.36 12.71
N ASP A 505 -37.38 -5.66 12.87
CA ASP A 505 -36.84 -6.20 14.13
C ASP A 505 -35.44 -5.64 14.41
N PRO A 506 -35.16 -5.09 15.61
CA PRO A 506 -33.89 -4.44 15.91
C PRO A 506 -32.71 -5.40 16.09
N GLN A 507 -32.96 -6.70 16.26
CA GLN A 507 -31.94 -7.74 16.40
C GLN A 507 -31.80 -8.57 15.12
N ILE A 508 -32.89 -8.80 14.38
CA ILE A 508 -32.94 -9.64 13.18
C ILE A 508 -33.32 -8.79 11.97
N ASN A 509 -32.32 -8.13 11.40
CA ASN A 509 -32.46 -7.27 10.22
C ASN A 509 -31.25 -7.43 9.28
N PRO A 510 -31.34 -6.93 8.03
CA PRO A 510 -30.24 -7.00 7.07
C PRO A 510 -28.93 -6.35 7.56
N LEU A 511 -29.00 -5.26 8.34
CA LEU A 511 -27.83 -4.58 8.90
C LEU A 511 -27.07 -5.42 9.94
N LYS A 512 -27.79 -6.15 10.80
CA LYS A 512 -27.23 -7.05 11.83
C LYS A 512 -26.89 -8.45 11.32
N SER A 513 -27.50 -8.87 10.21
CA SER A 513 -27.39 -10.22 9.67
C SER A 513 -26.44 -10.26 8.48
N LEU A 514 -25.13 -10.27 8.74
CA LEU A 514 -24.15 -10.71 7.73
C LEU A 514 -24.37 -12.19 7.43
N GLY A 515 -24.88 -12.53 6.25
CA GLY A 515 -25.21 -13.94 6.02
C GLY A 515 -25.72 -14.36 4.65
N GLY A 516 -25.68 -13.50 3.64
CA GLY A 516 -25.88 -13.90 2.24
C GLY A 516 -24.70 -14.68 1.65
N VAL A 517 -23.84 -15.33 2.44
CA VAL A 517 -22.85 -16.25 1.88
C VAL A 517 -23.63 -17.27 1.06
N ARG A 518 -23.30 -17.46 -0.22
CA ARG A 518 -23.99 -18.39 -1.16
C ARG A 518 -24.29 -19.80 -0.59
N LYS A 519 -23.62 -20.23 0.49
CA LYS A 519 -23.89 -21.48 1.23
C LYS A 519 -25.03 -21.40 2.27
N GLY A 520 -25.37 -20.22 2.78
CA GLY A 520 -26.46 -19.97 3.72
C GLY A 520 -27.85 -19.85 3.08
N LEU A 521 -27.93 -19.82 1.74
CA LEU A 521 -29.17 -19.92 0.97
C LEU A 521 -29.75 -21.35 0.96
N SER A 522 -29.66 -22.05 2.09
CA SER A 522 -30.25 -23.37 2.28
C SER A 522 -31.79 -23.25 2.40
N THR A 523 -32.48 -24.37 2.20
CA THR A 523 -33.94 -24.47 2.07
C THR A 523 -34.72 -24.31 3.38
N SER A 524 -34.07 -24.06 4.51
CA SER A 524 -34.76 -23.85 5.80
C SER A 524 -35.00 -22.36 6.05
N SER A 525 -36.17 -21.87 5.65
CA SER A 525 -36.62 -20.50 5.87
C SER A 525 -37.07 -20.27 7.31
N SER A 526 -36.38 -19.38 8.02
CA SER A 526 -36.91 -18.65 9.17
C SER A 526 -36.54 -17.16 9.15
N PHE A 527 -36.17 -16.62 7.99
CA PHE A 527 -35.93 -15.19 7.80
C PHE A 527 -37.21 -14.53 7.27
N ALA A 528 -37.69 -13.50 7.98
CA ALA A 528 -38.85 -12.69 7.59
C ALA A 528 -38.54 -11.66 6.49
N VAL A 529 -37.28 -11.53 6.09
CA VAL A 529 -36.87 -10.76 4.90
C VAL A 529 -36.94 -11.68 3.70
N THR A 530 -37.79 -11.34 2.73
CA THR A 530 -38.10 -12.23 1.61
C THR A 530 -36.89 -12.32 0.68
N ARG A 531 -36.57 -13.53 0.18
CA ARG A 531 -35.49 -13.83 -0.81
C ARG A 531 -35.42 -12.89 -2.03
N LYS A 532 -36.44 -12.09 -2.28
CA LYS A 532 -36.49 -11.08 -3.33
C LYS A 532 -35.73 -9.80 -2.95
N GLU A 533 -35.87 -9.27 -1.74
CA GLU A 533 -35.36 -7.92 -1.42
C GLU A 533 -33.82 -7.84 -1.50
N LEU A 534 -33.10 -8.90 -1.11
CA LEU A 534 -31.63 -8.94 -1.13
C LEU A 534 -30.98 -9.02 -2.52
N VAL A 535 -31.71 -9.39 -3.57
CA VAL A 535 -31.14 -9.60 -4.94
C VAL A 535 -31.93 -8.83 -6.00
N GLN A 536 -33.17 -8.44 -5.71
CA GLN A 536 -34.10 -7.87 -6.69
C GLN A 536 -34.04 -6.35 -6.78
N GLU A 537 -33.55 -5.63 -5.76
CA GLU A 537 -33.41 -4.16 -5.82
C GLU A 537 -32.43 -3.72 -6.93
N CYS A 538 -31.31 -4.41 -7.12
CA CYS A 538 -30.40 -4.14 -8.26
C CYS A 538 -30.93 -4.65 -9.61
N LEU A 539 -31.88 -5.58 -9.64
CA LEU A 539 -32.41 -6.17 -10.88
C LEU A 539 -33.63 -5.42 -11.44
N GLN A 540 -34.34 -4.64 -10.63
CA GLN A 540 -35.48 -3.86 -11.10
C GLN A 540 -35.08 -2.70 -12.01
N ASP A 541 -33.91 -2.09 -11.82
CA ASP A 541 -33.39 -1.05 -12.73
C ASP A 541 -32.97 -1.59 -14.10
N LEU A 542 -32.60 -2.88 -14.18
CA LEU A 542 -32.26 -3.54 -15.45
C LEU A 542 -33.49 -3.94 -16.29
N VAL A 543 -34.69 -3.94 -15.70
CA VAL A 543 -35.93 -4.43 -16.37
C VAL A 543 -36.99 -3.31 -16.50
N GLY A 544 -36.62 -2.06 -16.22
CA GLY A 544 -37.49 -0.88 -16.28
C GLY A 544 -37.95 -0.42 -17.67
N SER A 545 -38.11 -1.31 -18.66
CA SER A 545 -38.67 -0.90 -19.96
C SER A 545 -39.69 -1.82 -20.61
N HIS A 546 -39.89 -3.08 -20.21
CA HIS A 546 -40.92 -3.94 -20.83
C HIS A 546 -41.79 -4.65 -19.77
N GLY A 547 -42.98 -4.09 -19.54
CA GLY A 547 -43.94 -4.58 -18.56
C GLY A 547 -44.40 -6.02 -18.83
N VAL A 548 -44.04 -6.94 -17.93
CA VAL A 548 -44.65 -8.26 -17.81
C VAL A 548 -44.84 -8.58 -16.32
N ALA A 549 -46.09 -8.89 -15.93
CA ALA A 549 -46.48 -9.16 -14.55
C ALA A 549 -45.95 -10.51 -14.04
N LEU A 550 -45.29 -10.49 -12.87
CA LEU A 550 -44.56 -11.60 -12.25
C LEU A 550 -45.32 -12.62 -11.35
N PRO A 551 -46.67 -12.71 -11.23
CA PRO A 551 -47.26 -13.72 -10.33
C PRO A 551 -47.38 -15.16 -10.88
N GLN A 552 -47.18 -15.44 -12.17
CA GLN A 552 -47.49 -16.77 -12.75
C GLN A 552 -46.28 -17.68 -13.03
N VAL A 553 -45.05 -17.27 -12.72
CA VAL A 553 -43.83 -18.01 -13.09
C VAL A 553 -43.33 -18.96 -11.99
N ILE A 554 -43.93 -18.96 -10.80
CA ILE A 554 -43.37 -19.68 -9.62
C ILE A 554 -43.83 -21.16 -9.52
N ALA A 555 -44.71 -21.66 -10.39
CA ALA A 555 -45.23 -23.03 -10.27
C ALA A 555 -44.84 -24.03 -11.37
N ALA A 556 -43.95 -23.70 -12.32
CA ALA A 556 -43.61 -24.60 -13.43
C ALA A 556 -42.11 -24.94 -13.48
N GLY A 557 -41.82 -26.25 -13.43
CA GLY A 557 -40.46 -26.81 -13.38
C GLY A 557 -39.60 -26.50 -14.61
N ARG A 558 -38.28 -26.56 -14.39
CA ARG A 558 -37.17 -26.27 -15.32
C ARG A 558 -37.25 -26.89 -16.73
N ALA A 559 -38.12 -27.87 -16.99
CA ALA A 559 -38.29 -28.48 -18.30
C ALA A 559 -39.21 -27.66 -19.24
N GLU A 560 -40.25 -27.03 -18.69
CA GLU A 560 -41.27 -26.31 -19.49
C GLU A 560 -40.78 -24.93 -19.96
N LEU A 561 -39.87 -24.31 -19.19
CA LEU A 561 -39.24 -23.03 -19.54
C LEU A 561 -38.31 -23.17 -20.76
N ASN A 562 -37.59 -24.29 -20.87
CA ASN A 562 -36.73 -24.56 -22.04
C ASN A 562 -37.53 -24.83 -23.31
N GLU A 563 -38.73 -25.40 -23.20
CA GLU A 563 -39.62 -25.64 -24.34
C GLU A 563 -40.36 -24.36 -24.78
N LYS A 564 -40.78 -23.52 -23.83
CA LYS A 564 -41.35 -22.19 -24.10
C LYS A 564 -40.32 -21.19 -24.66
N ILE A 565 -39.05 -21.23 -24.24
CA ILE A 565 -37.98 -20.43 -24.84
C ILE A 565 -37.71 -20.85 -26.28
N ARG A 566 -37.71 -22.15 -26.59
CA ARG A 566 -37.61 -22.66 -27.98
C ARG A 566 -38.80 -22.28 -28.87
N SER A 567 -40.00 -22.24 -28.29
CA SER A 567 -41.24 -21.81 -28.98
C SER A 567 -41.25 -20.29 -29.25
N THR A 568 -40.84 -19.49 -28.27
CA THR A 568 -40.81 -18.02 -28.37
C THR A 568 -39.75 -17.52 -29.35
N LEU A 569 -38.59 -18.18 -29.40
CA LEU A 569 -37.53 -17.90 -30.40
C LEU A 569 -37.94 -18.26 -31.84
N LYS A 570 -38.95 -19.12 -32.05
CA LYS A 570 -39.52 -19.38 -33.39
C LYS A 570 -40.54 -18.33 -33.84
N CYS A 571 -41.10 -17.53 -32.92
CA CYS A 571 -42.09 -16.48 -33.25
C CYS A 571 -41.49 -15.09 -33.48
N MET A 572 -40.22 -14.84 -33.12
CA MET A 572 -39.55 -13.54 -33.36
C MET A 572 -38.88 -13.40 -34.73
N VAL A 573 -39.17 -14.29 -35.70
CA VAL A 573 -38.70 -14.16 -37.08
C VAL A 573 -39.88 -14.16 -38.04
N ARG A 574 -40.59 -13.03 -38.11
CA ARG A 574 -41.39 -12.62 -39.29
C ARG A 574 -41.84 -11.15 -39.16
N ARG A 575 -41.04 -10.24 -39.73
CA ARG A 575 -41.39 -9.01 -40.48
C ARG A 575 -40.10 -8.17 -40.62
N LYS A 576 -39.52 -8.11 -41.84
CA LYS A 576 -39.53 -6.93 -42.75
C LYS A 576 -38.78 -5.74 -42.11
N ASP A 577 -37.55 -5.38 -42.45
CA ASP A 577 -36.90 -5.30 -43.77
C ASP A 577 -35.35 -5.23 -43.66
N GLY A 578 -34.66 -5.78 -44.67
CA GLY A 578 -33.37 -5.29 -45.21
C GLY A 578 -32.07 -5.30 -44.38
N ASN A 579 -31.20 -6.28 -44.67
CA ASN A 579 -29.72 -6.24 -44.52
C ASN A 579 -29.07 -6.21 -43.12
N ALA A 580 -28.82 -7.40 -42.55
CA ALA A 580 -27.54 -7.78 -41.93
C ALA A 580 -27.48 -9.30 -41.71
N LYS A 581 -26.42 -9.96 -42.18
CA LYS A 581 -26.16 -11.40 -41.96
C LYS A 581 -25.32 -11.56 -40.69
N TYR A 582 -25.89 -12.14 -39.64
CA TYR A 582 -25.13 -12.80 -38.57
C TYR A 582 -25.64 -14.22 -38.39
N VAL A 583 -24.75 -15.19 -38.59
CA VAL A 583 -24.96 -16.62 -38.36
C VAL A 583 -24.51 -16.90 -36.93
N VAL A 584 -25.44 -17.23 -36.03
CA VAL A 584 -25.09 -17.82 -34.73
C VAL A 584 -25.09 -19.34 -34.89
N TYR A 585 -23.90 -19.93 -34.80
CA TYR A 585 -23.67 -21.37 -34.86
C TYR A 585 -23.95 -21.97 -33.48
N VAL A 586 -24.93 -22.86 -33.39
CA VAL A 586 -25.11 -23.77 -32.24
C VAL A 586 -24.55 -25.12 -32.68
N PRO A 587 -23.48 -25.65 -32.07
CA PRO A 587 -22.97 -26.95 -32.47
C PRO A 587 -23.93 -28.03 -32.01
N ASP A 588 -24.37 -28.86 -32.95
CA ASP A 588 -25.05 -30.12 -32.69
C ASP A 588 -23.99 -31.21 -32.46
N GLU A 589 -24.14 -32.00 -31.40
CA GLU A 589 -23.13 -32.94 -30.87
C GLU A 589 -22.83 -34.15 -31.80
N ASN A 590 -23.38 -34.20 -33.02
CA ASN A 590 -23.22 -35.33 -33.95
C ASN A 590 -22.52 -35.02 -35.29
N SER A 591 -21.83 -33.88 -35.44
CA SER A 591 -21.15 -33.52 -36.71
C SER A 591 -19.61 -33.44 -36.65
N LEU A 592 -18.98 -34.05 -35.64
CA LEU A 592 -17.51 -34.08 -35.47
C LEU A 592 -16.80 -35.27 -36.13
N ARG A 593 -17.21 -35.66 -37.34
CA ARG A 593 -16.40 -36.54 -38.20
C ARG A 593 -16.53 -36.05 -39.64
N GLU A 594 -15.38 -35.79 -40.26
CA GLU A 594 -15.20 -35.32 -41.65
C GLU A 594 -15.33 -33.80 -41.88
N THR A 595 -14.28 -33.04 -41.53
CA THR A 595 -13.84 -31.82 -42.28
C THR A 595 -12.49 -31.30 -41.76
N HIS A 596 -11.51 -32.20 -41.55
CA HIS A 596 -10.12 -31.82 -41.29
C HIS A 596 -9.27 -31.98 -42.55
N SER A 597 -9.37 -31.06 -43.51
CA SER A 597 -8.22 -30.77 -44.41
C SER A 597 -8.32 -29.44 -45.17
N PHE A 598 -9.52 -28.84 -45.34
CA PHE A 598 -9.68 -27.69 -46.23
C PHE A 598 -9.74 -26.29 -45.56
N ARG A 599 -9.77 -26.17 -44.23
CA ARG A 599 -9.87 -24.87 -43.52
C ARG A 599 -8.54 -24.28 -43.03
N GLY A 600 -7.45 -25.05 -43.03
CA GLY A 600 -6.15 -24.59 -42.52
C GLY A 600 -5.51 -23.49 -43.38
N ASN A 601 -5.53 -23.64 -44.70
CA ASN A 601 -4.79 -22.75 -45.61
C ASN A 601 -5.45 -21.37 -45.78
N ALA A 602 -6.79 -21.29 -45.75
CA ALA A 602 -7.51 -20.03 -45.91
C ALA A 602 -7.39 -19.10 -44.68
N LEU A 603 -7.43 -19.68 -43.47
CA LEU A 603 -7.23 -18.95 -42.21
C LEU A 603 -5.79 -18.46 -42.06
N GLN A 604 -4.81 -19.23 -42.53
CA GLN A 604 -3.40 -18.86 -42.46
C GLN A 604 -3.05 -17.73 -43.45
N GLN A 605 -3.63 -17.73 -44.65
CA GLN A 605 -3.50 -16.61 -45.60
C GLN A 605 -4.16 -15.33 -45.09
N GLN A 606 -5.33 -15.44 -44.45
CA GLN A 606 -6.04 -14.29 -43.90
C GLN A 606 -5.29 -13.66 -42.72
N GLN A 607 -4.66 -14.48 -41.87
CA GLN A 607 -3.80 -14.00 -40.78
C GLN A 607 -2.51 -13.33 -41.29
N GLN A 608 -1.88 -13.86 -42.33
CA GLN A 608 -0.71 -13.22 -42.94
C GLN A 608 -1.03 -11.87 -43.58
N GLN A 609 -2.19 -11.74 -44.25
CA GLN A 609 -2.62 -10.45 -44.81
C GLN A 609 -2.92 -9.41 -43.72
N GLN A 610 -3.53 -9.80 -42.59
CA GLN A 610 -3.77 -8.90 -41.47
C GLN A 610 -2.46 -8.44 -40.80
N GLN A 611 -1.47 -9.34 -40.65
CA GLN A 611 -0.16 -8.96 -40.10
C GLN A 611 0.60 -7.99 -41.01
N GLN A 612 0.56 -8.18 -42.33
CA GLN A 612 1.19 -7.25 -43.28
C GLN A 612 0.53 -5.86 -43.26
N GLN A 613 -0.80 -5.79 -43.14
CA GLN A 613 -1.51 -4.50 -43.02
C GLN A 613 -1.16 -3.77 -41.71
N GLN A 614 -1.04 -4.48 -40.59
CA GLN A 614 -0.63 -3.88 -39.31
C GLN A 614 0.81 -3.36 -39.35
N GLN A 615 1.74 -4.09 -39.98
CA GLN A 615 3.12 -3.63 -40.13
C GLN A 615 3.23 -2.37 -41.01
N GLN A 616 2.45 -2.28 -42.10
CA GLN A 616 2.43 -1.07 -42.93
C GLN A 616 1.86 0.14 -42.19
N GLN A 617 0.81 -0.03 -41.37
CA GLN A 617 0.28 1.06 -40.54
C GLN A 617 1.27 1.54 -39.48
N GLN A 618 2.00 0.62 -38.83
CA GLN A 618 3.05 1.00 -37.87
C GLN A 618 4.21 1.77 -38.52
N GLN A 619 4.65 1.35 -39.72
CA GLN A 619 5.69 2.09 -40.45
C GLN A 619 5.23 3.49 -40.87
N GLN A 620 3.97 3.66 -41.30
CA GLN A 620 3.42 4.98 -41.61
C GLN A 620 3.32 5.88 -40.37
N GLN A 621 2.92 5.33 -39.21
CA GLN A 621 2.90 6.07 -37.95
C GLN A 621 4.31 6.48 -37.50
N GLN A 622 5.31 5.61 -37.63
CA GLN A 622 6.70 5.96 -37.32
C GLN A 622 7.26 7.04 -38.24
N GLN A 623 6.94 7.02 -39.53
CA GLN A 623 7.34 8.08 -40.47
C GLN A 623 6.66 9.42 -40.15
N GLN A 624 5.37 9.40 -39.75
CA GLN A 624 4.68 10.61 -39.31
C GLN A 624 5.25 11.18 -38.01
N GLN A 625 5.61 10.32 -37.04
CA GLN A 625 6.27 10.77 -35.81
C GLN A 625 7.67 11.35 -36.08
N GLN A 626 8.46 10.74 -36.97
CA GLN A 626 9.76 11.29 -37.39
C GLN A 626 9.63 12.65 -38.08
N GLN A 627 8.57 12.86 -38.89
CA GLN A 627 8.33 14.16 -39.53
C GLN A 627 7.85 15.23 -38.53
N GLN A 628 7.12 14.85 -37.48
CA GLN A 628 6.71 15.80 -36.42
C GLN A 628 7.87 16.20 -35.49
N LEU A 629 8.83 15.30 -35.24
CA LEU A 629 10.02 15.57 -34.41
C LEU A 629 11.01 16.56 -35.07
N MET A 630 10.96 16.74 -36.39
CA MET A 630 11.83 17.68 -37.11
C MET A 630 11.36 19.16 -37.05
N HIS A 631 10.18 19.44 -36.50
CA HIS A 631 9.64 20.80 -36.38
C HIS A 631 9.69 21.39 -34.95
N ILE A 632 10.30 20.69 -33.98
CA ILE A 632 10.42 21.12 -32.57
C ILE A 632 11.88 21.51 -32.23
N PHE A 633 12.53 22.24 -33.12
CA PHE A 633 13.78 22.94 -32.80
C PHE A 633 13.76 24.35 -33.37
N PRO A 634 13.54 25.40 -32.55
CA PRO A 634 14.02 26.72 -32.88
C PRO A 634 15.54 26.73 -32.65
N LYS A 635 16.28 27.08 -33.70
CA LYS A 635 17.58 27.72 -33.58
C LYS A 635 17.38 29.09 -32.89
N ASP A 636 18.42 29.49 -32.18
CA ASP A 636 18.67 30.81 -31.60
C ASP A 636 18.22 31.02 -30.15
N GLY A 637 19.23 31.22 -29.31
CA GLY A 637 19.10 31.50 -27.89
C GLY A 637 18.89 32.98 -27.60
N ALA A 638 18.27 33.24 -26.45
CA ALA A 638 18.42 34.48 -25.71
C ALA A 638 18.17 34.20 -24.22
N LEU A 639 19.20 34.43 -23.41
CA LEU A 639 19.10 34.62 -21.96
C LEU A 639 18.32 35.90 -21.67
N LEU A 640 17.43 35.86 -20.69
CA LEU A 640 16.95 37.07 -20.02
C LEU A 640 17.08 36.90 -18.50
N SER A 641 18.11 37.56 -17.97
CA SER A 641 18.27 37.94 -16.57
C SER A 641 17.35 39.12 -16.24
N PHE A 642 16.78 39.20 -15.03
CA PHE A 642 16.53 40.49 -14.37
C PHE A 642 16.44 40.34 -12.84
N GLU A 643 17.07 41.30 -12.17
CA GLU A 643 17.33 41.42 -10.74
C GLU A 643 16.16 41.99 -9.92
N ALA A 644 16.35 41.87 -8.59
CA ALA A 644 15.93 42.78 -7.52
C ALA A 644 14.45 42.79 -7.09
N VAL A 645 14.21 42.47 -5.80
CA VAL A 645 13.74 43.41 -4.76
C VAL A 645 13.92 42.74 -3.37
N GLN A 646 14.77 43.33 -2.53
CA GLN A 646 14.81 43.15 -1.07
C GLN A 646 13.63 43.92 -0.42
N PRO A 647 13.20 43.52 0.78
CA PRO A 647 13.32 44.50 1.86
C PRO A 647 13.87 43.94 3.19
N LEU A 648 14.63 44.83 3.82
CA LEU A 648 15.00 44.87 5.24
C LEU A 648 13.85 44.47 6.17
N LEU A 649 14.15 43.75 7.26
CA LEU A 649 13.62 44.08 8.60
C LEU A 649 14.56 43.53 9.69
N SER A 650 14.72 44.37 10.70
CA SER A 650 15.71 44.49 11.76
C SER A 650 15.72 43.40 12.83
N GLU A 651 16.89 43.29 13.46
CA GLU A 651 17.13 42.73 14.78
C GLU A 651 16.20 43.32 15.85
N ASP A 652 15.67 42.48 16.74
CA ASP A 652 15.53 42.83 18.15
C ASP A 652 15.53 41.55 19.00
N VAL A 653 16.59 41.41 19.80
CA VAL A 653 16.83 40.30 20.73
C VAL A 653 16.28 40.71 22.09
N GLY A 654 15.13 40.14 22.46
CA GLY A 654 14.57 40.22 23.81
C GLY A 654 14.89 38.96 24.60
N ASN A 655 15.79 39.09 25.59
CA ASN A 655 16.06 38.07 26.60
C ASN A 655 14.79 37.70 27.39
N SER A 656 14.32 36.46 27.28
CA SER A 656 13.53 35.83 28.34
C SER A 656 13.86 34.34 28.40
N THR A 657 14.26 33.89 29.58
CA THR A 657 14.47 32.49 29.94
C THR A 657 13.16 31.71 29.78
N GLY A 658 12.98 31.07 28.62
CA GLY A 658 11.84 30.23 28.29
C GLY A 658 12.33 28.89 27.73
N ILE A 659 11.72 27.80 28.17
CA ILE A 659 11.98 26.47 27.62
C ILE A 659 11.47 26.47 26.18
N ASP A 660 12.40 26.36 25.22
CA ASP A 660 12.07 26.51 23.82
C ASP A 660 11.66 25.17 23.15
N PHE A 661 10.49 25.16 22.52
CA PHE A 661 9.90 23.99 21.87
C PHE A 661 10.20 23.92 20.36
N SER A 662 9.88 22.80 19.71
CA SER A 662 9.94 22.65 18.25
C SER A 662 8.64 22.05 17.76
N ILE A 663 7.94 22.76 16.86
CA ILE A 663 6.67 22.27 16.30
C ILE A 663 6.93 21.50 15.00
N LEU A 664 6.30 20.32 14.89
CA LEU A 664 6.06 19.64 13.62
C LEU A 664 4.57 19.29 13.48
N ILE A 665 3.82 20.09 12.73
CA ILE A 665 2.45 19.72 12.35
C ILE A 665 2.56 18.87 11.08
N CYS A 666 2.38 17.55 11.24
CA CYS A 666 2.29 16.65 10.11
C CYS A 666 0.81 16.47 9.74
N HIS A 667 0.34 17.24 8.76
CA HIS A 667 -0.88 16.93 8.02
C HIS A 667 -0.50 16.02 6.86
N ARG A 668 -1.04 14.80 6.85
CA ARG A 668 -1.00 13.94 5.67
C ARG A 668 -2.08 14.49 4.72
N CYS A 669 -1.68 15.16 3.65
CA CYS A 669 -2.51 15.22 2.46
C CYS A 669 -2.27 13.88 1.76
N SER A 670 -3.24 12.97 1.83
CA SER A 670 -3.20 11.71 1.10
C SER A 670 -3.22 12.03 -0.38
N ASP A 671 -2.04 12.14 -1.03
CA ASP A 671 -1.91 11.85 -2.46
C ASP A 671 -0.53 11.89 -3.15
N THR A 672 0.57 12.02 -2.43
CA THR A 672 1.90 11.78 -3.04
C THR A 672 2.80 11.09 -2.03
N HIS A 673 3.80 10.34 -2.50
CA HIS A 673 4.79 9.65 -1.65
C HIS A 673 5.74 10.62 -0.90
N PHE A 674 5.29 11.84 -0.59
CA PHE A 674 6.06 12.93 0.00
C PHE A 674 5.27 13.63 1.11
N ILE A 675 5.99 14.04 2.14
CA ILE A 675 5.44 14.76 3.28
C ILE A 675 5.42 16.25 2.96
N SER A 676 4.24 16.86 2.96
CA SER A 676 4.08 18.31 3.06
C SER A 676 4.25 18.77 4.51
N PHE A 677 5.18 19.68 4.76
CA PHE A 677 5.32 20.45 5.99
C PHE A 677 4.74 21.83 5.68
N GLU A 678 3.60 22.21 6.25
CA GLU A 678 3.10 23.57 6.08
C GLU A 678 3.97 24.56 6.87
N ALA A 679 4.34 25.65 6.19
CA ALA A 679 4.76 26.88 6.83
C ALA A 679 3.65 27.89 6.53
N GLU A 680 3.02 28.42 7.57
CA GLU A 680 2.09 29.53 7.40
C GLU A 680 2.89 30.74 6.88
N ILE A 681 2.64 31.15 5.64
CA ILE A 681 3.03 32.46 5.15
C ILE A 681 2.08 33.44 5.83
N SER A 682 2.60 34.27 6.73
CA SER A 682 1.86 35.42 7.21
C SER A 682 1.67 36.39 6.03
N LEU A 683 0.48 36.42 5.45
CA LEU A 683 0.00 37.54 4.64
C LEU A 683 -1.28 38.07 5.31
N PRO A 684 -1.33 39.36 5.70
CA PRO A 684 -2.48 39.93 6.37
C PRO A 684 -3.62 40.16 5.35
N CYS A 685 -4.85 39.84 5.77
CA CYS A 685 -6.11 40.18 5.11
C CYS A 685 -6.33 39.66 3.68
N ILE A 686 -7.20 38.65 3.53
CA ILE A 686 -8.38 38.72 2.65
C ILE A 686 -9.50 37.92 3.33
N THR A 687 -10.52 38.66 3.74
CA THR A 687 -11.83 38.17 4.15
C THR A 687 -12.62 37.83 2.88
N GLN A 688 -13.51 36.83 2.97
CA GLN A 688 -14.49 36.38 1.97
C GLN A 688 -13.97 35.40 0.91
N PHE A 689 -14.42 34.15 0.96
CA PHE A 689 -15.50 33.63 0.09
C PHE A 689 -16.11 32.37 0.73
N ARG A 690 -17.44 32.26 0.60
CA ARG A 690 -18.32 31.21 1.15
C ARG A 690 -18.21 29.89 0.40
#